data_AF-A0A9D5JM66-F1
#
_entry.id   AF-A0A9D5JM66-F1
#
_cell.length_a   1.000
_cell.length_b   1.000
_cell.length_c   1.000
_cell.angle_alpha   90.00
_cell.angle_beta   90.00
_cell.angle_gamma   90.00
#
_symmetry.space_group_name_H-M   'P 1'
#
loop_
_entity.id
_entity.type
_entity.pdbx_description
1 polymer ?
#
loop_
_entity_poly.entity_id
_entity_poly.type
_entity_poly.pdbx_seq_one_letter_code
_entity_poly.pdbx_strand_id
1 'polypeptide(L)'
;ITATAPDATLPVVSFSPVSLTVASGGTGISQVSATDAADGNLVPTVSCTSGGAYDIGTGVFTAPEVADSTTSVCTATATDSAGNSGSAVLTVNITYTPTAAASCPEGFTESPDSPLGDKTLCTGGGFPGTVSEFGFEQGGVLTQSATIPFVEGVVYELSGRNDVGADGGSTCQNVTPVVLTIEPGVTIVGDSGGDYLVVHRCHQINAKGTREAPITFTSRNDIAGIGDRENATGEWGGIVILGNAIINRCDVPGVRGGTDACENTIPNLTRTRLAGSKPKYGGASFYMTENPHSSGTLEYVTVRHAGFGRKPALTLAGVSGGTTVSYVQVHNSAGDGMRLLGGVVGVDHLILTGNADEQLDVSEGYLGRIEYVVGMPRGDDASDNGIEVRSTAPGVRPQSRPIVHNFTLLAEGNTSGSGVRINTGASAWFNSGIVVDGNTCVDYEETAGDGPGYNYLHDASFVYVLFDCPDLVTTDTENGDDPATFRKIIKRGRNHVASNTLDFLMPGSVERGMLPDHSDRYIGAFSPEETNTGNWAAGWTRDFLPEPTCPAGTVDAGFDIGRQNVCNVSGTVTGELRLTSGNMYALLGRVDIGVDVGADGTASDGDAAALVIESGVTVFGRSGADVIVVNRGSTITALGFSNEPIIFTSEEDATGARGDRLNAAGEWGGLVILGRAPINRCLAPAATGGTAACENAVKGVTAGAAALYGGSEKDDDSGSLRYVHVKYAGSGPGAGIIFGGVGSKTNMHHVQVHNSSGDGIKYFGGTMNSSRVVLTGNGADQLTLNQGYQGSIQYVIGLQRGGGVHGIGVGSFKPGVRPSSNPAVANFTLIGADSARGNGIRVRRGAIGTWLNGIVTGEGACLGYEADAGDGVEGFTKGADPAFRSVLFDCAGGLFGTGSDTTTGQAAVDDDRNNI
;
A
#
# COMPACT_ATOMS: atom_id res chain seq x y z
N ILE A 1 17.47 -37.87 -62.81
CA ILE A 1 16.95 -37.36 -61.51
C ILE A 1 15.50 -37.82 -61.45
N THR A 2 15.27 -38.98 -60.84
CA THR A 2 13.92 -39.50 -60.59
C THR A 2 13.34 -38.70 -59.42
N ALA A 3 12.32 -37.90 -59.67
CA ALA A 3 11.57 -37.23 -58.62
C ALA A 3 10.89 -38.30 -57.76
N THR A 4 11.27 -38.40 -56.49
CA THR A 4 10.54 -39.16 -55.47
C THR A 4 9.13 -38.60 -55.36
N ALA A 5 8.14 -39.47 -55.20
CA ALA A 5 6.76 -39.07 -55.01
C ALA A 5 6.63 -38.14 -53.78
N PRO A 6 5.79 -37.10 -53.82
CA PRO A 6 5.59 -36.20 -52.69
C PRO A 6 5.03 -36.98 -51.49
N ASP A 7 5.58 -36.71 -50.31
CA ASP A 7 5.11 -37.29 -49.07
C ASP A 7 3.71 -36.79 -48.73
N ALA A 8 2.81 -37.72 -48.44
CA ALA A 8 1.41 -37.47 -48.10
C ALA A 8 1.03 -38.09 -46.74
N THR A 9 1.98 -38.63 -45.98
CA THR A 9 1.73 -39.14 -44.63
C THR A 9 1.68 -38.01 -43.63
N LEU A 10 0.69 -38.02 -42.74
CA LEU A 10 0.58 -37.00 -41.68
C LEU A 10 1.52 -37.36 -40.52
N PRO A 11 2.15 -36.35 -39.87
CA PRO A 11 2.81 -36.54 -38.59
C PRO A 11 1.92 -37.24 -37.56
N VAL A 12 2.47 -38.24 -36.88
CA VAL A 12 1.84 -38.88 -35.72
C VAL A 12 2.23 -38.09 -34.48
N VAL A 13 1.28 -37.35 -33.89
CA VAL A 13 1.45 -36.59 -32.64
C VAL A 13 0.72 -37.31 -31.50
N SER A 14 1.32 -37.37 -30.31
CA SER A 14 0.66 -37.97 -29.14
C SER A 14 1.16 -37.38 -27.81
N PHE A 15 0.30 -37.44 -26.80
CA PHE A 15 0.61 -37.16 -25.40
C PHE A 15 0.61 -38.46 -24.58
N SER A 16 1.48 -38.57 -23.58
CA SER A 16 1.54 -39.71 -22.66
C SER A 16 1.83 -39.27 -21.21
N PRO A 17 0.84 -39.30 -20.30
CA PRO A 17 -0.57 -39.66 -20.53
C PRO A 17 -1.37 -38.60 -21.30
N VAL A 18 -2.49 -38.99 -21.93
CA VAL A 18 -3.40 -38.07 -22.65
C VAL A 18 -4.31 -37.25 -21.73
N SER A 19 -4.28 -37.52 -20.42
CA SER A 19 -5.01 -36.75 -19.42
C SER A 19 -4.23 -36.62 -18.12
N LEU A 20 -4.34 -35.47 -17.47
CA LEU A 20 -3.77 -35.19 -16.14
C LEU A 20 -4.86 -34.69 -15.19
N THR A 21 -4.63 -34.89 -13.89
CA THR A 21 -5.34 -34.18 -12.82
C THR A 21 -4.29 -33.55 -11.92
N VAL A 22 -4.34 -32.22 -11.78
CA VAL A 22 -3.38 -31.42 -11.01
C VAL A 22 -4.14 -30.45 -10.11
N ALA A 23 -3.57 -30.06 -8.99
CA ALA A 23 -4.17 -29.00 -8.18
C ALA A 23 -4.06 -27.63 -8.88
N SER A 24 -4.90 -26.67 -8.48
CA SER A 24 -4.67 -25.23 -8.76
C SER A 24 -3.22 -24.86 -8.43
N GLY A 25 -2.54 -24.17 -9.35
CA GLY A 25 -1.11 -23.84 -9.22
C GLY A 25 -0.14 -25.04 -9.28
N GLY A 26 -0.64 -26.27 -9.42
CA GLY A 26 0.14 -27.50 -9.42
C GLY A 26 0.69 -27.89 -10.79
N THR A 27 1.62 -28.84 -10.80
CA THR A 27 2.24 -29.38 -12.03
C THR A 27 1.90 -30.84 -12.28
N GLY A 28 1.85 -31.25 -13.54
CA GLY A 28 1.71 -32.65 -13.95
C GLY A 28 2.55 -32.96 -15.18
N ILE A 29 3.04 -34.19 -15.30
CA ILE A 29 3.92 -34.58 -16.42
C ILE A 29 3.13 -35.38 -17.45
N SER A 30 3.13 -34.91 -18.69
CA SER A 30 2.69 -35.64 -19.87
C SER A 30 3.71 -35.42 -20.97
N GLN A 31 4.29 -36.48 -21.53
CA GLN A 31 5.30 -36.36 -22.59
C GLN A 31 4.62 -36.21 -23.95
N VAL A 32 5.02 -35.21 -24.74
CA VAL A 32 4.56 -35.05 -26.12
C VAL A 32 5.57 -35.67 -27.09
N SER A 33 5.09 -36.39 -28.10
CA SER A 33 5.92 -36.91 -29.19
C SER A 33 5.29 -36.59 -30.54
N ALA A 34 6.13 -36.29 -31.53
CA ALA A 34 5.72 -36.10 -32.91
C ALA A 34 6.71 -36.80 -33.83
N THR A 35 6.24 -37.73 -34.65
CA THR A 35 7.07 -38.47 -35.60
C THR A 35 6.39 -38.57 -36.96
N ASP A 36 7.17 -38.42 -38.02
CA ASP A 36 6.75 -38.72 -39.38
C ASP A 36 7.67 -39.78 -40.02
N ALA A 37 7.13 -40.58 -40.93
CA ALA A 37 7.83 -41.69 -41.57
C ALA A 37 8.95 -41.22 -42.52
N ALA A 38 8.82 -40.04 -43.14
CA ALA A 38 9.84 -39.48 -44.04
C ALA A 38 10.79 -38.52 -43.30
N ASP A 39 10.26 -37.71 -42.37
CA ASP A 39 11.02 -36.65 -41.69
C ASP A 39 11.57 -37.04 -40.30
N GLY A 40 11.17 -38.19 -39.75
CA GLY A 40 11.63 -38.66 -38.45
C GLY A 40 11.01 -37.90 -37.27
N ASN A 41 11.81 -37.48 -36.29
CA ASN A 41 11.31 -36.77 -35.11
C ASN A 41 11.05 -35.29 -35.44
N LEU A 42 9.84 -34.83 -35.15
CA LEU A 42 9.42 -33.45 -35.33
C LEU A 42 9.29 -32.76 -33.96
N VAL A 43 9.44 -31.43 -33.93
CA VAL A 43 9.23 -30.61 -32.73
C VAL A 43 7.81 -30.03 -32.79
N PRO A 44 6.87 -30.46 -31.94
CA PRO A 44 5.50 -29.94 -31.95
C PRO A 44 5.42 -28.56 -31.25
N THR A 45 4.40 -27.78 -31.58
CA THR A 45 3.98 -26.61 -30.81
C THR A 45 2.79 -26.98 -29.94
N VAL A 46 2.75 -26.53 -28.68
CA VAL A 46 1.64 -26.80 -27.74
C VAL A 46 0.97 -25.50 -27.30
N SER A 47 -0.36 -25.46 -27.37
CA SER A 47 -1.18 -24.35 -26.87
C SER A 47 -2.28 -24.89 -25.95
N CYS A 48 -2.46 -24.29 -24.77
CA CYS A 48 -3.46 -24.73 -23.78
C CYS A 48 -4.55 -23.69 -23.55
N THR A 49 -5.79 -24.15 -23.34
CA THR A 49 -6.91 -23.28 -22.93
C THR A 49 -6.85 -22.98 -21.43
N SER A 50 -7.57 -21.94 -20.98
CA SER A 50 -7.79 -21.67 -19.55
C SER A 50 -6.50 -21.47 -18.72
N GLY A 51 -5.44 -20.89 -19.30
CA GLY A 51 -4.30 -20.33 -18.55
C GLY A 51 -3.14 -21.25 -18.15
N GLY A 52 -3.00 -22.47 -18.69
CA GLY A 52 -1.88 -23.38 -18.36
C GLY A 52 -0.66 -23.27 -19.28
N ALA A 53 0.54 -23.47 -18.72
CA ALA A 53 1.79 -23.51 -19.48
C ALA A 53 2.28 -24.95 -19.67
N TYR A 54 2.73 -25.31 -20.87
CA TYR A 54 3.28 -26.63 -21.18
C TYR A 54 4.71 -26.52 -21.73
N ASP A 55 5.67 -27.09 -21.02
CA ASP A 55 7.06 -27.15 -21.45
C ASP A 55 7.32 -28.44 -22.27
N ILE A 56 7.58 -28.26 -23.56
CA ILE A 56 7.84 -29.35 -24.51
C ILE A 56 9.15 -30.11 -24.18
N GLY A 57 10.14 -29.42 -23.61
CA GLY A 57 11.45 -30.01 -23.30
C GLY A 57 11.41 -30.94 -22.08
N THR A 58 10.55 -30.64 -21.10
CA THR A 58 10.41 -31.43 -19.87
C THR A 58 9.14 -32.28 -19.83
N GLY A 59 8.14 -31.96 -20.67
CA GLY A 59 6.81 -32.57 -20.66
C GLY A 59 5.97 -32.15 -19.44
N VAL A 60 6.30 -31.02 -18.81
CA VAL A 60 5.60 -30.52 -17.62
C VAL A 60 4.50 -29.55 -18.04
N PHE A 61 3.28 -29.84 -17.60
CA PHE A 61 2.17 -28.90 -17.58
C PHE A 61 2.12 -28.22 -16.20
N THR A 62 2.01 -26.90 -16.17
CA THR A 62 1.78 -26.09 -14.97
C THR A 62 0.38 -25.48 -15.06
N ALA A 63 -0.48 -25.83 -14.10
CA ALA A 63 -1.81 -25.24 -13.99
C ALA A 63 -1.72 -23.79 -13.50
N PRO A 64 -2.58 -22.90 -14.01
CA PRO A 64 -2.79 -21.60 -13.37
C PRO A 64 -3.47 -21.76 -12.02
N GLU A 65 -3.47 -20.69 -11.24
CA GLU A 65 -4.39 -20.56 -10.11
C GLU A 65 -5.81 -20.35 -10.62
N VAL A 66 -6.75 -21.12 -10.09
CA VAL A 66 -8.17 -21.11 -10.46
C VAL A 66 -9.03 -21.08 -9.20
N ALA A 67 -10.04 -20.21 -9.19
CA ALA A 67 -10.97 -20.08 -8.06
C ALA A 67 -11.99 -21.24 -7.98
N ASP A 68 -12.12 -22.00 -9.05
CA ASP A 68 -12.98 -23.18 -9.17
C ASP A 68 -12.26 -24.29 -9.94
N SER A 69 -12.62 -25.54 -9.66
CA SER A 69 -12.10 -26.67 -10.44
C SER A 69 -12.49 -26.51 -11.91
N THR A 70 -11.51 -26.55 -12.82
CA THR A 70 -11.71 -26.31 -14.25
C THR A 70 -10.94 -27.33 -15.10
N THR A 71 -11.06 -27.24 -16.42
CA THR A 71 -10.33 -28.10 -17.37
C THR A 71 -9.55 -27.24 -18.37
N SER A 72 -8.26 -27.55 -18.51
CA SER A 72 -7.39 -27.02 -19.56
C SER A 72 -7.19 -28.06 -20.66
N VAL A 73 -7.29 -27.65 -21.91
CA VAL A 73 -7.12 -28.52 -23.08
C VAL A 73 -5.87 -28.04 -23.83
N CYS A 74 -4.81 -28.84 -23.80
CA CYS A 74 -3.56 -28.57 -24.51
C CYS A 74 -3.55 -29.28 -25.86
N THR A 75 -3.45 -28.53 -26.96
CA THR A 75 -3.33 -29.07 -28.31
C THR A 75 -1.89 -28.98 -28.79
N ALA A 76 -1.29 -30.13 -29.11
CA ALA A 76 0.00 -30.24 -29.78
C ALA A 76 -0.21 -30.36 -31.29
N THR A 77 0.56 -29.60 -32.09
CA THR A 77 0.54 -29.68 -33.56
C THR A 77 1.96 -29.79 -34.10
N ALA A 78 2.18 -30.66 -35.08
CA ALA A 78 3.45 -30.77 -35.82
C ALA A 78 3.18 -30.78 -37.33
N THR A 79 4.07 -30.15 -38.10
CA THR A 79 3.98 -30.09 -39.57
C THR A 79 5.27 -30.62 -40.17
N ASP A 80 5.15 -31.51 -41.16
CA ASP A 80 6.27 -32.11 -41.87
C ASP A 80 6.86 -31.16 -42.95
N SER A 81 7.91 -31.60 -43.63
CA SER A 81 8.57 -30.81 -44.69
C SER A 81 7.75 -30.68 -45.98
N ALA A 82 6.77 -31.56 -46.18
CA ALA A 82 5.82 -31.55 -47.30
C ALA A 82 4.58 -30.68 -47.02
N GLY A 83 4.42 -30.18 -45.79
CA GLY A 83 3.32 -29.33 -45.35
C GLY A 83 2.10 -30.07 -44.80
N ASN A 84 2.20 -31.39 -44.53
CA ASN A 84 1.13 -32.14 -43.86
C ASN A 84 1.22 -31.93 -42.34
N SER A 85 0.08 -31.75 -41.67
CA SER A 85 0.04 -31.46 -40.23
C SER A 85 -0.75 -32.51 -39.45
N GLY A 86 -0.19 -32.96 -38.32
CA GLY A 86 -0.85 -33.81 -37.34
C GLY A 86 -1.05 -33.10 -36.00
N SER A 87 -2.04 -33.53 -35.21
CA SER A 87 -2.33 -32.94 -33.90
C SER A 87 -2.79 -33.94 -32.85
N ALA A 88 -2.53 -33.66 -31.57
CA ALA A 88 -3.04 -34.41 -30.43
C ALA A 88 -3.49 -33.47 -29.31
N VAL A 89 -4.31 -34.00 -28.39
CA VAL A 89 -4.86 -33.25 -27.26
C VAL A 89 -4.50 -33.91 -25.94
N LEU A 90 -4.11 -33.10 -24.96
CA LEU A 90 -3.98 -33.42 -23.55
C LEU A 90 -5.07 -32.68 -22.76
N THR A 91 -5.88 -33.43 -22.01
CA THR A 91 -6.90 -32.85 -21.13
C THR A 91 -6.40 -32.81 -19.69
N VAL A 92 -6.32 -31.63 -19.09
CA VAL A 92 -5.86 -31.44 -17.71
C VAL A 92 -7.01 -30.95 -16.84
N ASN A 93 -7.42 -31.77 -15.88
CA ASN A 93 -8.38 -31.38 -14.85
C ASN A 93 -7.62 -30.65 -13.73
N ILE A 94 -7.95 -29.39 -13.50
CA ILE A 94 -7.34 -28.57 -12.46
C ILE A 94 -8.30 -28.58 -11.26
N THR A 95 -7.87 -29.14 -10.14
CA THR A 95 -8.69 -29.26 -8.93
C THR A 95 -8.35 -28.14 -7.96
N TYR A 96 -9.36 -27.32 -7.63
CA TYR A 96 -9.26 -26.35 -6.54
C TYR A 96 -9.75 -27.00 -5.23
N THR A 97 -8.92 -26.96 -4.19
CA THR A 97 -9.30 -27.34 -2.83
C THR A 97 -9.26 -26.07 -1.98
N PRO A 98 -10.40 -25.57 -1.46
CA PRO A 98 -10.41 -24.40 -0.61
C PRO A 98 -9.49 -24.61 0.60
N THR A 99 -8.70 -23.59 0.95
CA THR A 99 -7.98 -23.57 2.23
C THR A 99 -8.99 -23.63 3.37
N ALA A 100 -8.65 -24.30 4.49
CA ALA A 100 -9.55 -24.39 5.64
C ALA A 100 -10.00 -22.98 6.08
N ALA A 101 -11.31 -22.76 6.15
CA ALA A 101 -11.90 -21.46 6.47
C ALA A 101 -11.36 -20.93 7.82
N ALA A 102 -11.06 -19.64 7.89
CA ALA A 102 -10.61 -18.99 9.11
C ALA A 102 -11.68 -19.14 10.21
N SER A 103 -11.29 -19.41 11.46
CA SER A 103 -12.26 -19.50 12.55
C SER A 103 -12.53 -18.13 13.18
N CYS A 104 -13.77 -17.90 13.63
CA CYS A 104 -14.10 -16.68 14.37
C CYS A 104 -13.23 -16.53 15.64
N PRO A 105 -12.77 -15.31 15.96
CA PRO A 105 -11.96 -15.05 17.15
C PRO A 105 -12.78 -15.19 18.44
N GLU A 106 -12.08 -15.23 19.58
CA GLU A 106 -12.71 -15.33 20.89
C GLU A 106 -13.75 -14.21 21.11
N GLY A 107 -14.93 -14.57 21.63
CA GLY A 107 -16.05 -13.65 21.81
C GLY A 107 -16.96 -13.51 20.57
N PHE A 108 -16.60 -14.14 19.45
CA PHE A 108 -17.41 -14.25 18.25
C PHE A 108 -17.73 -15.71 17.93
N THR A 109 -18.82 -15.91 17.19
CA THR A 109 -19.32 -17.19 16.74
C THR A 109 -19.59 -17.15 15.25
N GLU A 110 -19.36 -18.26 14.57
CA GLU A 110 -19.67 -18.38 13.14
C GLU A 110 -21.18 -18.24 12.91
N SER A 111 -21.54 -17.42 11.94
CA SER A 111 -22.93 -17.19 11.53
C SER A 111 -23.48 -18.43 10.82
N PRO A 112 -24.76 -18.78 11.00
CA PRO A 112 -25.42 -19.83 10.20
C PRO A 112 -25.38 -19.59 8.69
N ASP A 113 -25.22 -18.33 8.28
CA ASP A 113 -25.13 -17.91 6.87
C ASP A 113 -23.68 -17.91 6.35
N SER A 114 -22.73 -18.47 7.12
CA SER A 114 -21.34 -18.69 6.71
C SER A 114 -21.21 -19.92 5.79
N PRO A 115 -20.29 -19.93 4.80
CA PRO A 115 -19.39 -18.84 4.41
C PRO A 115 -20.11 -17.78 3.58
N LEU A 116 -19.62 -16.54 3.68
CA LEU A 116 -20.01 -15.43 2.82
C LEU A 116 -18.96 -15.25 1.73
N GLY A 117 -19.21 -15.84 0.56
CA GLY A 117 -18.18 -15.97 -0.48
C GLY A 117 -17.07 -16.91 -0.02
N ASP A 118 -15.82 -16.45 -0.06
CA ASP A 118 -14.64 -17.16 0.45
C ASP A 118 -14.33 -16.84 1.93
N LYS A 119 -15.17 -16.03 2.60
CA LYS A 119 -14.94 -15.54 3.96
C LYS A 119 -15.81 -16.24 5.00
N THR A 120 -15.27 -16.41 6.19
CA THR A 120 -16.05 -16.83 7.36
C THR A 120 -16.83 -15.64 7.90
N LEU A 121 -18.15 -15.79 7.99
CA LEU A 121 -19.02 -14.76 8.54
C LEU A 121 -19.12 -14.95 10.06
N CYS A 122 -18.69 -13.95 10.82
CA CYS A 122 -18.67 -13.97 12.28
C CYS A 122 -19.67 -12.97 12.86
N THR A 123 -20.32 -13.41 13.93
CA THR A 123 -21.31 -12.63 14.69
C THR A 123 -20.90 -12.66 16.17
N GLY A 124 -21.11 -11.59 16.94
CA GLY A 124 -20.71 -11.53 18.37
C GLY A 124 -19.96 -10.27 18.76
N GLY A 125 -19.08 -10.35 19.76
CA GLY A 125 -18.14 -9.28 20.07
C GLY A 125 -18.45 -8.36 21.26
N GLY A 126 -18.99 -8.88 22.37
CA GLY A 126 -19.14 -8.11 23.61
C GLY A 126 -20.44 -7.30 23.74
N PHE A 127 -21.36 -7.39 22.77
CA PHE A 127 -22.75 -6.97 22.96
C PHE A 127 -23.49 -8.07 23.76
N PRO A 128 -23.90 -7.84 25.02
CA PRO A 128 -24.53 -8.90 25.82
C PRO A 128 -25.91 -9.29 25.27
N GLY A 129 -26.01 -10.55 24.83
CA GLY A 129 -27.24 -11.31 24.58
C GLY A 129 -26.93 -12.79 24.76
N THR A 130 -27.36 -13.38 25.87
CA THR A 130 -27.10 -14.76 26.26
C THR A 130 -27.63 -15.77 25.24
N VAL A 131 -26.81 -16.77 24.91
CA VAL A 131 -27.17 -17.97 24.16
C VAL A 131 -28.30 -18.74 24.87
N SER A 132 -29.52 -18.66 24.36
CA SER A 132 -30.43 -19.81 24.17
C SER A 132 -31.74 -19.32 23.54
N GLU A 133 -32.00 -19.79 22.32
CA GLU A 133 -33.26 -19.71 21.57
C GLU A 133 -33.59 -18.47 20.71
N PHE A 134 -32.66 -17.54 20.48
CA PHE A 134 -32.73 -16.61 19.34
C PHE A 134 -31.31 -16.34 18.83
N GLY A 135 -31.09 -16.49 17.52
CA GLY A 135 -29.86 -16.05 16.84
C GLY A 135 -29.74 -14.52 16.89
N PHE A 136 -28.91 -13.93 16.03
CA PHE A 136 -28.71 -12.47 15.90
C PHE A 136 -29.96 -11.66 15.46
N GLU A 137 -31.16 -12.06 15.86
CA GLU A 137 -32.39 -11.33 15.61
C GLU A 137 -32.58 -10.17 16.62
N GLN A 138 -32.05 -8.99 16.25
CA GLN A 138 -32.52 -7.63 16.62
C GLN A 138 -31.66 -6.74 17.56
N GLY A 139 -30.40 -6.48 17.22
CA GLY A 139 -29.65 -5.32 17.75
C GLY A 139 -29.29 -5.35 19.24
N GLY A 140 -28.24 -4.62 19.64
CA GLY A 140 -27.66 -4.66 20.99
C GLY A 140 -27.17 -3.31 21.51
N VAL A 141 -26.85 -3.22 22.80
CA VAL A 141 -26.16 -2.06 23.40
C VAL A 141 -24.86 -2.56 24.02
N LEU A 142 -23.73 -2.03 23.56
CA LEU A 142 -22.42 -2.27 24.15
C LEU A 142 -22.33 -1.49 25.46
N THR A 143 -22.20 -2.19 26.58
CA THR A 143 -22.14 -1.56 27.92
C THR A 143 -20.73 -1.50 28.50
N GLN A 144 -19.75 -2.09 27.83
CA GLN A 144 -18.33 -2.11 28.19
C GLN A 144 -17.50 -2.00 26.92
N SER A 145 -16.32 -1.38 26.99
CA SER A 145 -15.44 -1.26 25.83
C SER A 145 -15.09 -2.63 25.23
N ALA A 146 -15.04 -2.70 23.90
CA ALA A 146 -14.76 -3.93 23.16
C ALA A 146 -13.87 -3.64 21.94
N THR A 147 -13.21 -4.68 21.45
CA THR A 147 -12.38 -4.63 20.24
C THR A 147 -12.90 -5.64 19.23
N ILE A 148 -13.07 -5.22 17.98
CA ILE A 148 -13.26 -6.12 16.83
C ILE A 148 -11.88 -6.34 16.20
N PRO A 149 -11.28 -7.54 16.35
CA PRO A 149 -9.93 -7.79 15.88
C PRO A 149 -9.87 -8.08 14.39
N PHE A 150 -8.75 -7.82 13.75
CA PHE A 150 -8.52 -8.28 12.38
C PHE A 150 -8.15 -9.76 12.37
N VAL A 151 -8.88 -10.55 11.60
CA VAL A 151 -8.53 -11.94 11.29
C VAL A 151 -8.67 -12.11 9.78
N GLU A 152 -7.59 -12.52 9.13
CA GLU A 152 -7.60 -12.76 7.69
C GLU A 152 -8.66 -13.81 7.33
N GLY A 153 -9.46 -13.53 6.31
CA GLY A 153 -10.55 -14.43 5.90
C GLY A 153 -11.84 -14.30 6.72
N VAL A 154 -11.91 -13.41 7.72
CA VAL A 154 -13.11 -13.18 8.55
C VAL A 154 -13.80 -11.87 8.19
N VAL A 155 -15.13 -11.91 8.17
CA VAL A 155 -16.01 -10.73 8.07
C VAL A 155 -16.96 -10.71 9.26
N TYR A 156 -17.25 -9.53 9.80
CA TYR A 156 -18.14 -9.36 10.95
C TYR A 156 -19.50 -8.84 10.53
N GLU A 157 -20.57 -9.31 11.17
CA GLU A 157 -21.94 -8.91 10.82
C GLU A 157 -22.60 -8.00 11.87
N LEU A 158 -23.24 -6.94 11.40
CA LEU A 158 -24.19 -6.11 12.14
C LEU A 158 -25.60 -6.64 11.89
N SER A 159 -26.34 -6.91 12.97
CA SER A 159 -27.75 -7.27 12.87
C SER A 159 -28.62 -6.33 13.71
N GLY A 160 -29.57 -5.65 13.07
CA GLY A 160 -30.36 -4.58 13.64
C GLY A 160 -29.54 -3.36 14.07
N ARG A 161 -30.14 -2.52 14.93
CA ARG A 161 -29.46 -1.36 15.52
C ARG A 161 -28.51 -1.80 16.64
N ASN A 162 -27.21 -1.54 16.45
CA ASN A 162 -26.14 -1.79 17.41
C ASN A 162 -25.67 -0.47 18.01
N ASP A 163 -25.84 -0.31 19.31
CA ASP A 163 -25.55 0.92 20.05
C ASP A 163 -24.22 0.81 20.81
N VAL A 164 -23.33 1.79 20.67
CA VAL A 164 -22.13 1.93 21.51
C VAL A 164 -22.49 2.79 22.71
N GLY A 165 -22.69 2.13 23.85
CA GLY A 165 -23.18 2.72 25.07
C GLY A 165 -24.62 3.23 24.98
N ALA A 166 -25.13 3.75 26.09
CA ALA A 166 -26.44 4.40 26.16
C ALA A 166 -26.26 5.91 26.17
N ASP A 167 -27.28 6.70 25.82
CA ASP A 167 -27.17 8.16 25.85
C ASP A 167 -26.68 8.69 27.21
N GLY A 168 -25.46 9.21 27.24
CA GLY A 168 -24.84 9.78 28.42
C GLY A 168 -25.34 11.18 28.80
N GLY A 169 -26.26 11.74 28.02
CA GLY A 169 -26.81 13.07 28.22
C GLY A 169 -25.90 14.18 27.70
N SER A 170 -26.41 15.41 27.70
CA SER A 170 -25.72 16.57 27.13
C SER A 170 -24.44 16.97 27.87
N THR A 171 -24.33 16.69 29.16
CA THR A 171 -23.18 17.09 29.99
C THR A 171 -22.09 16.03 30.10
N CYS A 172 -22.37 14.78 29.73
CA CYS A 172 -21.50 13.62 29.97
C CYS A 172 -21.04 13.45 31.42
N GLN A 173 -21.76 14.03 32.39
CA GLN A 173 -21.42 13.92 33.79
C GLN A 173 -21.78 12.54 34.33
N ASN A 174 -20.87 11.91 35.07
CA ASN A 174 -21.03 10.59 35.68
C ASN A 174 -21.24 9.44 34.67
N VAL A 175 -20.75 9.61 33.44
CA VAL A 175 -20.74 8.54 32.42
C VAL A 175 -19.37 7.89 32.41
N THR A 176 -19.33 6.55 32.45
CA THR A 176 -18.13 5.78 32.10
C THR A 176 -18.14 5.56 30.59
N PRO A 177 -17.20 6.12 29.81
CA PRO A 177 -17.21 5.97 28.36
C PRO A 177 -17.04 4.50 27.95
N VAL A 178 -17.90 4.05 27.04
CA VAL A 178 -17.75 2.82 26.29
C VAL A 178 -17.03 3.15 25.00
N VAL A 179 -15.99 2.37 24.67
CA VAL A 179 -15.19 2.53 23.45
C VAL A 179 -15.30 1.25 22.61
N LEU A 180 -15.79 1.39 21.37
CA LEU A 180 -15.69 0.33 20.36
C LEU A 180 -14.41 0.55 19.56
N THR A 181 -13.44 -0.34 19.69
CA THR A 181 -12.20 -0.32 18.89
C THR A 181 -12.33 -1.28 17.72
N ILE A 182 -11.91 -0.87 16.53
CA ILE A 182 -11.92 -1.70 15.33
C ILE A 182 -10.51 -1.68 14.76
N GLU A 183 -9.90 -2.86 14.66
CA GLU A 183 -8.53 -2.99 14.15
C GLU A 183 -8.45 -2.72 12.63
N PRO A 184 -7.28 -2.26 12.12
CA PRO A 184 -7.08 -2.08 10.67
C PRO A 184 -7.43 -3.33 9.85
N GLY A 185 -8.02 -3.13 8.67
CA GLY A 185 -8.37 -4.19 7.72
C GLY A 185 -9.67 -4.94 8.04
N VAL A 186 -10.31 -4.67 9.17
CA VAL A 186 -11.59 -5.29 9.53
C VAL A 186 -12.68 -4.93 8.52
N THR A 187 -13.44 -5.95 8.10
CA THR A 187 -14.66 -5.78 7.29
C THR A 187 -15.89 -6.10 8.12
N ILE A 188 -16.86 -5.19 8.11
CA ILE A 188 -18.15 -5.28 8.80
C ILE A 188 -19.27 -5.16 7.77
N VAL A 189 -20.27 -6.05 7.83
CA VAL A 189 -21.41 -6.08 6.90
C VAL A 189 -22.74 -5.85 7.60
N GLY A 190 -23.68 -5.20 6.92
CA GLY A 190 -25.12 -5.27 7.21
C GLY A 190 -25.86 -6.10 6.16
N ASP A 191 -26.96 -6.74 6.54
CA ASP A 191 -27.78 -7.60 5.66
C ASP A 191 -29.16 -6.99 5.35
N SER A 192 -29.56 -5.99 6.13
CA SER A 192 -30.86 -5.37 6.01
C SER A 192 -30.84 -3.87 6.28
N GLY A 193 -31.86 -3.18 5.79
CA GLY A 193 -32.08 -1.77 6.06
C GLY A 193 -32.28 -1.37 7.52
N GLY A 194 -32.47 -2.35 8.41
CA GLY A 194 -32.55 -2.17 9.86
C GLY A 194 -31.19 -2.18 10.56
N ASP A 195 -30.10 -2.42 9.84
CA ASP A 195 -28.78 -2.63 10.42
C ASP A 195 -28.03 -1.31 10.50
N TYR A 196 -27.77 -0.85 11.73
CA TYR A 196 -27.08 0.42 12.00
C TYR A 196 -26.03 0.23 13.08
N LEU A 197 -24.95 0.99 12.98
CA LEU A 197 -24.06 1.26 14.09
C LEU A 197 -24.35 2.67 14.64
N VAL A 198 -24.69 2.78 15.91
CA VAL A 198 -25.06 4.04 16.56
C VAL A 198 -24.14 4.30 17.75
N VAL A 199 -23.30 5.33 17.69
CA VAL A 199 -22.45 5.76 18.81
C VAL A 199 -23.17 6.86 19.56
N HIS A 200 -23.55 6.60 20.81
CA HIS A 200 -24.23 7.60 21.63
C HIS A 200 -23.27 8.65 22.16
N ARG A 201 -23.82 9.78 22.58
CA ARG A 201 -23.08 10.83 23.28
C ARG A 201 -22.33 10.23 24.47
N CYS A 202 -21.14 10.76 24.75
CA CYS A 202 -20.27 10.35 25.87
C CYS A 202 -19.58 8.99 25.65
N HIS A 203 -19.67 8.43 24.45
CA HIS A 203 -19.08 7.16 24.04
C HIS A 203 -18.33 7.32 22.72
N GLN A 204 -17.49 6.33 22.38
CA GLN A 204 -16.51 6.48 21.31
C GLN A 204 -16.45 5.27 20.38
N ILE A 205 -16.18 5.55 19.11
CA ILE A 205 -15.69 4.57 18.15
C ILE A 205 -14.25 4.92 17.78
N ASN A 206 -13.35 3.94 17.87
CA ASN A 206 -11.96 4.06 17.42
C ASN A 206 -11.76 3.09 16.25
N ALA A 207 -12.14 3.52 15.05
CA ALA A 207 -11.90 2.83 13.79
C ALA A 207 -10.74 3.54 13.08
N LYS A 208 -9.52 3.05 13.33
CA LYS A 208 -8.29 3.60 12.75
C LYS A 208 -7.67 2.53 11.85
N GLY A 209 -8.11 2.50 10.60
CA GLY A 209 -7.47 1.73 9.54
C GLY A 209 -6.12 2.32 9.16
N THR A 210 -5.51 1.71 8.16
CA THR A 210 -4.36 2.28 7.44
C THR A 210 -4.68 2.35 5.96
N ARG A 211 -3.81 2.98 5.18
CA ARG A 211 -3.99 3.02 3.75
C ARG A 211 -4.03 1.62 3.11
N GLU A 212 -3.24 0.70 3.65
CA GLU A 212 -3.09 -0.68 3.16
C GLU A 212 -4.15 -1.61 3.74
N ALA A 213 -4.66 -1.28 4.93
CA ALA A 213 -5.67 -2.04 5.65
C ALA A 213 -6.81 -1.10 6.08
N PRO A 214 -7.59 -0.55 5.14
CA PRO A 214 -8.75 0.27 5.48
C PRO A 214 -9.81 -0.57 6.19
N ILE A 215 -10.55 0.04 7.10
CA ILE A 215 -11.71 -0.59 7.72
C ILE A 215 -12.90 -0.42 6.78
N THR A 216 -13.58 -1.52 6.48
CA THR A 216 -14.70 -1.53 5.54
C THR A 216 -16.02 -1.78 6.26
N PHE A 217 -16.99 -0.90 6.08
CA PHE A 217 -18.40 -1.12 6.39
C PHE A 217 -19.19 -1.23 5.09
N THR A 218 -19.84 -2.37 4.85
CA THR A 218 -20.55 -2.61 3.59
C THR A 218 -21.77 -3.51 3.78
N SER A 219 -22.35 -4.03 2.69
CA SER A 219 -23.45 -4.98 2.71
C SER A 219 -22.96 -6.42 2.58
N ARG A 220 -23.84 -7.36 2.97
CA ARG A 220 -23.64 -8.79 2.73
C ARG A 220 -23.48 -9.11 1.23
N ASN A 221 -24.27 -8.46 0.38
CA ASN A 221 -24.25 -8.64 -1.08
C ASN A 221 -22.92 -8.21 -1.72
N ASP A 222 -22.35 -7.09 -1.25
CA ASP A 222 -21.04 -6.61 -1.72
C ASP A 222 -19.96 -7.68 -1.51
N ILE A 223 -19.88 -8.26 -0.30
CA ILE A 223 -18.91 -9.32 0.00
C ILE A 223 -19.22 -10.62 -0.76
N ALA A 224 -20.50 -11.04 -0.80
CA ALA A 224 -20.91 -12.28 -1.45
C ALA A 224 -20.74 -12.30 -2.97
N GLY A 225 -20.73 -11.14 -3.62
CA GLY A 225 -20.72 -11.06 -5.09
C GLY A 225 -22.03 -11.37 -5.73
N ILE A 226 -23.10 -10.96 -5.06
CA ILE A 226 -24.47 -11.20 -5.50
C ILE A 226 -25.07 -9.85 -5.88
N GLY A 227 -25.69 -9.79 -7.07
CA GLY A 227 -26.37 -8.59 -7.55
C GLY A 227 -25.47 -7.62 -8.32
N ASP A 228 -26.04 -6.47 -8.67
CA ASP A 228 -25.36 -5.39 -9.38
C ASP A 228 -24.60 -4.52 -8.36
N ARG A 229 -23.38 -4.96 -7.99
CA ARG A 229 -22.53 -4.30 -6.99
C ARG A 229 -22.28 -2.83 -7.33
N GLU A 230 -22.04 -2.52 -8.61
CA GLU A 230 -21.70 -1.17 -9.06
C GLU A 230 -22.85 -0.18 -8.83
N ASN A 231 -24.08 -0.67 -8.87
CA ASN A 231 -25.29 0.15 -8.75
C ASN A 231 -26.06 -0.10 -7.44
N ALA A 232 -25.60 -1.00 -6.57
CA ALA A 232 -26.26 -1.35 -5.32
C ALA A 232 -26.22 -0.19 -4.33
N THR A 233 -27.37 0.15 -3.75
CA THR A 233 -27.52 1.22 -2.76
C THR A 233 -28.53 0.81 -1.70
N GLY A 234 -28.38 1.32 -0.48
CA GLY A 234 -29.39 1.16 0.56
C GLY A 234 -29.59 -0.28 1.00
N GLU A 235 -28.56 -1.12 0.94
CA GLU A 235 -28.64 -2.52 1.34
C GLU A 235 -28.58 -2.66 2.87
N TRP A 236 -28.03 -1.66 3.56
CA TRP A 236 -28.05 -1.56 5.02
C TRP A 236 -28.24 -0.11 5.50
N GLY A 237 -28.36 0.06 6.81
CA GLY A 237 -28.79 1.32 7.43
C GLY A 237 -27.72 2.42 7.44
N GLY A 238 -26.48 2.11 7.80
CA GLY A 238 -25.38 3.08 7.90
C GLY A 238 -24.86 3.30 9.33
N ILE A 239 -24.01 4.31 9.47
CA ILE A 239 -23.33 4.67 10.73
C ILE A 239 -23.85 6.01 11.23
N VAL A 240 -24.13 6.10 12.53
CA VAL A 240 -24.64 7.31 13.18
C VAL A 240 -23.79 7.60 14.42
N ILE A 241 -23.11 8.74 14.43
CA ILE A 241 -22.30 9.20 15.56
C ILE A 241 -22.95 10.43 16.17
N LEU A 242 -23.26 10.32 17.45
CA LEU A 242 -23.98 11.33 18.22
C LEU A 242 -23.02 11.98 19.20
N GLY A 243 -22.92 13.30 19.14
CA GLY A 243 -22.18 14.11 20.09
C GLY A 243 -23.10 15.06 20.84
N ASN A 244 -22.54 15.71 21.85
CA ASN A 244 -23.24 16.67 22.69
C ASN A 244 -22.99 18.13 22.29
N ALA A 245 -22.33 18.39 21.16
CA ALA A 245 -21.96 19.74 20.72
C ALA A 245 -23.19 20.58 20.36
N ILE A 246 -22.95 21.86 20.10
CA ILE A 246 -24.00 22.84 19.84
C ILE A 246 -24.83 22.51 18.58
N ILE A 247 -26.14 22.66 18.67
CA ILE A 247 -27.08 22.53 17.54
C ILE A 247 -28.09 23.68 17.56
N ASN A 248 -28.80 23.88 16.46
CA ASN A 248 -29.78 24.98 16.33
C ASN A 248 -31.23 24.53 16.14
N ARG A 249 -31.48 23.22 15.96
CA ARG A 249 -32.79 22.59 16.00
C ARG A 249 -32.99 21.90 17.33
N CYS A 250 -34.09 22.16 18.02
CA CYS A 250 -34.37 21.55 19.31
C CYS A 250 -35.70 20.81 19.24
N ASP A 251 -35.73 19.55 19.68
CA ASP A 251 -36.98 18.80 19.90
C ASP A 251 -37.68 19.25 21.20
N VAL A 252 -36.98 20.00 22.06
CA VAL A 252 -37.49 20.49 23.34
C VAL A 252 -38.36 21.75 23.12
N PRO A 253 -39.68 21.72 23.44
CA PRO A 253 -40.57 22.84 23.18
C PRO A 253 -40.13 24.13 23.91
N GLY A 254 -40.08 25.24 23.17
CA GLY A 254 -39.74 26.56 23.72
C GLY A 254 -38.25 26.80 23.97
N VAL A 255 -37.39 25.82 23.69
CA VAL A 255 -35.93 25.98 23.77
C VAL A 255 -35.41 26.64 22.50
N ARG A 256 -34.50 27.61 22.68
CA ARG A 256 -33.81 28.26 21.55
C ARG A 256 -32.55 27.49 21.17
N GLY A 257 -32.27 27.46 19.88
CA GLY A 257 -31.01 26.96 19.33
C GLY A 257 -29.79 27.61 20.00
N GLY A 258 -28.69 26.86 20.06
CA GLY A 258 -27.42 27.32 20.61
C GLY A 258 -27.32 27.35 22.14
N THR A 259 -28.28 26.73 22.83
CA THR A 259 -28.29 26.61 24.29
C THR A 259 -27.96 25.18 24.73
N ASP A 260 -27.51 25.00 25.97
CA ASP A 260 -27.27 23.69 26.58
C ASP A 260 -28.54 22.85 26.79
N ALA A 261 -29.71 23.48 26.73
CA ALA A 261 -31.01 22.81 26.74
C ALA A 261 -31.44 22.31 25.34
N CYS A 262 -30.75 22.71 24.26
CA CYS A 262 -31.15 22.37 22.90
C CYS A 262 -30.63 20.98 22.53
N GLU A 263 -31.50 19.98 22.70
CA GLU A 263 -31.29 18.60 22.26
C GLU A 263 -32.25 18.26 21.12
N ASN A 264 -31.83 17.35 20.24
CA ASN A 264 -32.64 16.84 19.13
C ASN A 264 -32.49 15.30 19.03
N THR A 265 -33.41 14.66 18.30
CA THR A 265 -33.38 13.22 18.07
C THR A 265 -33.20 12.88 16.60
N ILE A 266 -32.55 11.75 16.31
CA ILE A 266 -32.55 11.22 14.95
C ILE A 266 -33.87 10.46 14.72
N PRO A 267 -34.75 10.93 13.81
CA PRO A 267 -36.02 10.27 13.55
C PRO A 267 -35.80 8.89 12.90
N ASN A 268 -36.76 7.98 13.09
CA ASN A 268 -36.80 6.67 12.43
C ASN A 268 -35.58 5.73 12.71
N LEU A 269 -34.86 5.97 13.80
CA LEU A 269 -33.90 5.04 14.41
C LEU A 269 -34.47 4.40 15.69
N THR A 270 -35.72 3.96 15.65
CA THR A 270 -36.38 3.29 16.79
C THR A 270 -35.99 1.82 16.86
N ARG A 271 -35.60 1.33 18.04
CA ARG A 271 -35.41 -0.11 18.26
C ARG A 271 -36.79 -0.77 18.39
N THR A 272 -37.09 -1.76 17.55
CA THR A 272 -38.39 -2.45 17.45
C THR A 272 -38.90 -3.00 18.79
N ARG A 273 -38.02 -3.34 19.74
CA ARG A 273 -38.39 -3.82 21.10
C ARG A 273 -38.28 -2.78 22.22
N LEU A 274 -37.74 -1.58 21.97
CA LEU A 274 -37.72 -0.45 22.92
C LEU A 274 -38.50 0.70 22.32
N ALA A 275 -39.82 0.55 22.23
CA ALA A 275 -40.71 1.65 21.87
C ALA A 275 -40.49 2.82 22.84
N GLY A 276 -39.75 3.86 22.42
CA GLY A 276 -39.65 5.13 23.16
C GLY A 276 -38.29 5.84 23.20
N SER A 277 -37.13 5.21 22.98
CA SER A 277 -35.83 5.88 23.08
C SER A 277 -35.20 6.17 21.70
N LYS A 278 -35.58 7.32 21.11
CA LYS A 278 -34.87 7.85 19.94
C LYS A 278 -33.45 8.29 20.37
N PRO A 279 -32.41 7.97 19.58
CA PRO A 279 -31.06 8.47 19.86
C PRO A 279 -31.04 9.99 19.90
N LYS A 280 -30.38 10.57 20.90
CA LYS A 280 -30.29 12.01 21.12
C LYS A 280 -28.90 12.54 20.77
N TYR A 281 -28.86 13.79 20.32
CA TYR A 281 -27.65 14.57 20.15
C TYR A 281 -27.89 16.01 20.58
N GLY A 282 -26.80 16.79 20.68
CA GLY A 282 -26.87 18.19 21.07
C GLY A 282 -26.74 18.43 22.57
N GLY A 283 -27.03 19.68 22.99
CA GLY A 283 -27.10 20.08 24.39
C GLY A 283 -25.85 20.73 24.98
N ALA A 284 -24.89 21.18 24.16
CA ALA A 284 -23.82 22.07 24.62
C ALA A 284 -24.14 23.54 24.35
N SER A 285 -23.76 24.41 25.29
CA SER A 285 -23.75 25.86 25.11
C SER A 285 -22.57 26.32 24.24
N PHE A 286 -22.75 27.40 23.50
CA PHE A 286 -21.74 28.04 22.64
C PHE A 286 -20.39 28.35 23.34
N TYR A 287 -20.40 28.49 24.67
CA TYR A 287 -19.22 28.83 25.47
C TYR A 287 -18.42 27.63 26.00
N MET A 288 -18.78 26.38 25.67
CA MET A 288 -18.11 25.16 26.16
C MET A 288 -16.84 24.80 25.34
N THR A 289 -16.10 25.80 24.85
CA THR A 289 -14.91 25.63 23.98
C THR A 289 -13.65 25.13 24.70
N GLU A 290 -13.68 24.96 26.03
CA GLU A 290 -12.47 24.66 26.82
C GLU A 290 -12.13 23.17 26.95
N ASN A 291 -13.02 22.24 26.56
CA ASN A 291 -12.71 20.80 26.49
C ASN A 291 -13.67 20.05 25.54
N PRO A 292 -13.34 19.92 24.24
CA PRO A 292 -14.27 19.36 23.27
C PRO A 292 -14.45 17.84 23.47
N HIS A 293 -15.70 17.42 23.71
CA HIS A 293 -16.06 16.00 23.78
C HIS A 293 -15.63 15.22 22.52
N SER A 294 -14.90 14.12 22.68
CA SER A 294 -14.53 13.25 21.56
C SER A 294 -15.50 12.08 21.45
N SER A 295 -16.07 11.90 20.26
CA SER A 295 -16.79 10.68 19.85
C SER A 295 -15.84 9.61 19.26
N GLY A 296 -14.53 9.82 19.33
CA GLY A 296 -13.49 8.90 18.89
C GLY A 296 -12.83 9.28 17.57
N THR A 297 -12.45 8.28 16.77
CA THR A 297 -11.69 8.38 15.52
C THR A 297 -12.32 7.53 14.42
N LEU A 298 -12.55 8.14 13.25
CA LEU A 298 -12.69 7.47 11.96
C LEU A 298 -11.50 7.86 11.09
N GLU A 299 -10.61 6.92 10.78
CA GLU A 299 -9.43 7.14 9.95
C GLU A 299 -9.23 5.95 9.01
N TYR A 300 -9.11 6.17 7.70
CA TYR A 300 -9.05 5.13 6.66
C TYR A 300 -10.24 4.17 6.74
N VAL A 301 -11.45 4.73 6.59
CA VAL A 301 -12.71 4.00 6.69
C VAL A 301 -13.50 4.14 5.40
N THR A 302 -13.98 3.02 4.84
CA THR A 302 -14.90 3.01 3.70
C THR A 302 -16.29 2.57 4.14
N VAL A 303 -17.32 3.35 3.83
CA VAL A 303 -18.74 3.04 4.07
C VAL A 303 -19.44 2.88 2.73
N ARG A 304 -19.92 1.68 2.42
CA ARG A 304 -20.42 1.32 1.08
C ARG A 304 -21.87 0.85 1.14
N HIS A 305 -22.67 1.22 0.14
CA HIS A 305 -23.98 0.63 -0.17
C HIS A 305 -25.01 0.77 0.96
N ALA A 306 -24.84 1.78 1.82
CA ALA A 306 -25.70 2.06 2.97
C ALA A 306 -26.88 2.97 2.58
N GLY A 307 -27.61 3.47 3.59
CA GLY A 307 -28.63 4.49 3.40
C GLY A 307 -30.03 3.96 3.10
N PHE A 308 -30.36 2.74 3.52
CA PHE A 308 -31.68 2.14 3.28
C PHE A 308 -32.84 3.10 3.58
N GLY A 309 -33.77 3.20 2.63
CA GLY A 309 -34.92 4.09 2.74
C GLY A 309 -34.56 5.57 2.57
N ARG A 310 -33.54 5.88 1.76
CA ARG A 310 -33.02 7.25 1.50
C ARG A 310 -32.54 7.95 2.77
N LYS A 311 -31.86 7.21 3.63
CA LYS A 311 -31.17 7.77 4.80
C LYS A 311 -29.70 8.02 4.47
N PRO A 312 -29.00 8.89 5.20
CA PRO A 312 -27.57 9.06 5.01
C PRO A 312 -26.80 7.80 5.39
N ALA A 313 -25.75 7.49 4.63
CA ALA A 313 -24.85 6.39 4.93
C ALA A 313 -24.00 6.67 6.19
N LEU A 314 -23.54 7.91 6.35
CA LEU A 314 -22.80 8.37 7.54
C LEU A 314 -23.42 9.66 8.10
N THR A 315 -23.91 9.61 9.34
CA THR A 315 -24.45 10.78 10.04
C THR A 315 -23.56 11.17 11.22
N LEU A 316 -23.09 12.42 11.25
CA LEU A 316 -22.43 13.01 12.42
C LEU A 316 -23.33 14.12 12.98
N ALA A 317 -23.95 13.86 14.13
CA ALA A 317 -24.92 14.77 14.72
C ALA A 317 -24.43 15.33 16.06
N GLY A 318 -24.28 16.65 16.16
CA GLY A 318 -23.78 17.33 17.35
C GLY A 318 -22.34 16.91 17.70
N VAL A 319 -21.52 16.53 16.73
CA VAL A 319 -20.16 16.04 17.02
C VAL A 319 -19.20 17.22 17.22
N SER A 320 -18.35 17.12 18.24
CA SER A 320 -17.43 18.20 18.63
C SER A 320 -16.04 18.04 18.01
N GLY A 321 -15.20 19.07 18.13
CA GLY A 321 -13.86 19.12 17.52
C GLY A 321 -12.81 18.21 18.16
N GLY A 322 -13.16 17.48 19.23
CA GLY A 322 -12.30 16.45 19.82
C GLY A 322 -12.35 15.11 19.07
N THR A 323 -13.27 14.95 18.11
CA THR A 323 -13.40 13.78 17.26
C THR A 323 -12.53 13.93 16.02
N THR A 324 -11.85 12.85 15.60
CA THR A 324 -11.10 12.80 14.35
C THR A 324 -11.93 12.10 13.27
N VAL A 325 -12.12 12.75 12.13
CA VAL A 325 -12.74 12.16 10.93
C VAL A 325 -11.85 12.51 9.74
N SER A 326 -11.03 11.57 9.32
CA SER A 326 -10.01 11.77 8.29
C SER A 326 -9.93 10.55 7.38
N TYR A 327 -9.65 10.69 6.08
CA TYR A 327 -9.57 9.55 5.14
C TYR A 327 -10.82 8.67 5.21
N VAL A 328 -11.98 9.25 4.89
CA VAL A 328 -13.26 8.54 4.88
C VAL A 328 -13.82 8.53 3.47
N GLN A 329 -14.21 7.34 3.00
CA GLN A 329 -14.93 7.16 1.76
C GLN A 329 -16.37 6.77 2.08
N VAL A 330 -17.34 7.42 1.46
CA VAL A 330 -18.71 6.94 1.38
C VAL A 330 -19.08 6.72 -0.08
N HIS A 331 -19.53 5.51 -0.39
CA HIS A 331 -19.81 5.08 -1.75
C HIS A 331 -21.20 4.46 -1.88
N ASN A 332 -21.96 4.89 -2.88
CA ASN A 332 -23.26 4.34 -3.23
C ASN A 332 -24.28 4.31 -2.07
N SER A 333 -24.44 5.41 -1.35
CA SER A 333 -25.58 5.58 -0.45
C SER A 333 -26.89 5.68 -1.23
N ALA A 334 -27.97 5.12 -0.70
CA ALA A 334 -29.33 5.35 -1.24
C ALA A 334 -29.92 6.71 -0.81
N GLY A 335 -29.33 7.39 0.16
CA GLY A 335 -29.59 8.79 0.48
C GLY A 335 -28.29 9.59 0.35
N ASP A 336 -28.05 10.49 1.30
CA ASP A 336 -26.81 11.26 1.28
C ASP A 336 -25.59 10.38 1.56
N GLY A 337 -24.42 10.79 1.06
CA GLY A 337 -23.15 10.20 1.46
C GLY A 337 -22.87 10.49 2.93
N MET A 338 -22.60 11.75 3.26
CA MET A 338 -22.39 12.20 4.64
C MET A 338 -23.38 13.30 5.02
N ARG A 339 -23.99 13.18 6.21
CA ARG A 339 -24.84 14.22 6.81
C ARG A 339 -24.25 14.76 8.11
N LEU A 340 -24.02 16.07 8.16
CA LEU A 340 -23.49 16.81 9.31
C LEU A 340 -24.61 17.65 9.94
N LEU A 341 -25.04 17.28 11.15
CA LEU A 341 -26.14 17.93 11.87
C LEU A 341 -25.63 18.69 13.08
N GLY A 342 -25.36 19.99 12.94
CA GLY A 342 -24.79 20.81 14.00
C GLY A 342 -23.40 20.33 14.47
N GLY A 343 -22.85 20.97 15.50
CA GLY A 343 -21.52 20.68 16.02
C GLY A 343 -20.40 21.39 15.26
N VAL A 344 -19.17 20.96 15.54
CA VAL A 344 -17.91 21.62 15.10
C VAL A 344 -16.84 20.62 14.69
N VAL A 345 -17.19 19.34 14.48
CA VAL A 345 -16.23 18.30 14.06
C VAL A 345 -15.53 18.71 12.77
N GLY A 346 -14.21 18.59 12.75
CA GLY A 346 -13.42 18.75 11.52
C GLY A 346 -13.46 17.47 10.70
N VAL A 347 -13.52 17.60 9.38
CA VAL A 347 -13.46 16.48 8.44
C VAL A 347 -12.39 16.76 7.40
N ASP A 348 -11.51 15.82 7.13
CA ASP A 348 -10.52 15.96 6.06
C ASP A 348 -10.31 14.67 5.24
N HIS A 349 -9.86 14.79 3.99
CA HIS A 349 -9.66 13.66 3.08
C HIS A 349 -10.94 12.83 2.93
N LEU A 350 -11.99 13.48 2.45
CA LEU A 350 -13.34 12.94 2.33
C LEU A 350 -13.68 12.64 0.87
N ILE A 351 -14.12 11.41 0.59
CA ILE A 351 -14.52 10.97 -0.75
C ILE A 351 -15.97 10.51 -0.68
N LEU A 352 -16.81 11.11 -1.51
CA LEU A 352 -18.24 10.87 -1.56
C LEU A 352 -18.61 10.58 -3.01
N THR A 353 -18.93 9.32 -3.31
CA THR A 353 -19.12 8.89 -4.70
C THR A 353 -20.40 8.06 -4.88
N GLY A 354 -21.12 8.29 -5.97
CA GLY A 354 -22.29 7.49 -6.37
C GLY A 354 -23.46 7.55 -5.40
N ASN A 355 -23.48 8.52 -4.47
CA ASN A 355 -24.59 8.67 -3.53
C ASN A 355 -25.83 9.21 -4.26
N ALA A 356 -26.99 8.63 -3.96
CA ALA A 356 -28.24 8.86 -4.68
C ALA A 356 -29.01 10.11 -4.21
N ASP A 357 -28.51 10.86 -3.23
CA ASP A 357 -29.03 12.18 -2.83
C ASP A 357 -27.86 13.17 -2.81
N GLU A 358 -27.69 14.01 -1.78
CA GLU A 358 -26.49 14.82 -1.63
C GLU A 358 -25.21 14.00 -1.41
N GLN A 359 -24.08 14.44 -1.97
CA GLN A 359 -22.80 13.86 -1.55
C GLN A 359 -22.51 14.26 -0.10
N LEU A 360 -22.67 15.55 0.21
CA LEU A 360 -22.55 16.12 1.54
C LEU A 360 -23.74 17.01 1.89
N ASP A 361 -24.46 16.68 2.95
CA ASP A 361 -25.56 17.47 3.52
C ASP A 361 -25.11 18.08 4.85
N VAL A 362 -25.15 19.41 4.93
CA VAL A 362 -24.83 20.17 6.14
C VAL A 362 -26.07 20.89 6.65
N SER A 363 -26.42 20.66 7.91
CA SER A 363 -27.52 21.39 8.53
C SER A 363 -27.41 21.60 10.04
N GLU A 364 -28.49 22.15 10.61
CA GLU A 364 -28.71 22.30 12.05
C GLU A 364 -27.65 23.09 12.84
N GLY A 365 -27.00 24.05 12.19
CA GLY A 365 -26.07 24.97 12.84
C GLY A 365 -24.63 24.47 12.88
N TYR A 366 -24.23 23.61 11.94
CA TYR A 366 -22.87 23.09 11.85
C TYR A 366 -21.86 24.21 11.54
N LEU A 367 -20.74 24.22 12.26
CA LEU A 367 -19.71 25.28 12.22
C LEU A 367 -18.30 24.71 11.99
N GLY A 368 -18.18 23.44 11.62
CA GLY A 368 -16.88 22.78 11.44
C GLY A 368 -16.17 23.15 10.14
N ARG A 369 -14.94 22.63 10.01
CA ARG A 369 -14.08 22.79 8.83
C ARG A 369 -14.01 21.46 8.07
N ILE A 370 -14.08 21.55 6.75
CA ILE A 370 -14.03 20.42 5.83
C ILE A 370 -12.91 20.67 4.81
N GLU A 371 -12.01 19.72 4.58
CA GLU A 371 -10.87 19.90 3.66
C GLU A 371 -10.56 18.64 2.84
N TYR A 372 -10.02 18.79 1.62
CA TYR A 372 -9.70 17.67 0.71
C TYR A 372 -10.92 16.81 0.43
N VAL A 373 -11.91 17.42 -0.22
CA VAL A 373 -13.23 16.82 -0.46
C VAL A 373 -13.40 16.49 -1.93
N VAL A 374 -13.79 15.25 -2.23
CA VAL A 374 -14.24 14.84 -3.55
C VAL A 374 -15.71 14.46 -3.49
N GLY A 375 -16.52 15.08 -4.33
CA GLY A 375 -17.93 14.73 -4.50
C GLY A 375 -18.21 14.35 -5.95
N MET A 376 -18.69 13.14 -6.18
CA MET A 376 -19.10 12.64 -7.49
C MET A 376 -20.49 11.98 -7.38
N PRO A 377 -21.57 12.63 -7.84
CA PRO A 377 -22.90 12.06 -7.77
C PRO A 377 -23.06 10.89 -8.73
N ARG A 378 -24.14 10.15 -8.51
CA ARG A 378 -24.57 9.11 -9.43
C ARG A 378 -25.20 9.78 -10.66
N GLY A 379 -24.77 9.37 -11.87
CA GLY A 379 -25.22 9.97 -13.14
C GLY A 379 -26.64 9.57 -13.59
N ASP A 380 -27.55 9.23 -12.67
CA ASP A 380 -28.89 8.71 -12.96
C ASP A 380 -30.04 9.66 -12.56
N ASP A 381 -29.77 10.98 -12.54
CA ASP A 381 -30.70 12.06 -12.17
C ASP A 381 -31.32 11.95 -10.76
N ALA A 382 -30.91 10.97 -9.95
CA ALA A 382 -31.42 10.76 -8.61
C ALA A 382 -30.71 11.61 -7.54
N SER A 383 -29.45 11.98 -7.77
CA SER A 383 -28.62 12.74 -6.83
C SER A 383 -28.83 14.24 -7.01
N ASP A 384 -29.23 14.93 -5.94
CA ASP A 384 -29.65 16.33 -6.06
C ASP A 384 -28.49 17.32 -5.97
N ASN A 385 -27.45 17.14 -5.15
CA ASN A 385 -26.34 18.11 -5.08
C ASN A 385 -24.97 17.53 -4.69
N GLY A 386 -23.89 18.19 -5.12
CA GLY A 386 -22.54 17.92 -4.63
C GLY A 386 -22.41 18.26 -3.13
N ILE A 387 -22.62 19.52 -2.76
CA ILE A 387 -22.70 19.95 -1.37
C ILE A 387 -23.98 20.75 -1.15
N GLU A 388 -24.83 20.32 -0.22
CA GLU A 388 -25.94 21.13 0.29
C GLU A 388 -25.60 21.72 1.66
N VAL A 389 -25.86 23.01 1.84
CA VAL A 389 -25.77 23.70 3.12
C VAL A 389 -27.11 24.37 3.44
N ARG A 390 -27.74 23.93 4.52
CA ARG A 390 -29.00 24.51 5.03
C ARG A 390 -28.92 24.81 6.52
N SER A 391 -29.77 25.71 7.01
CA SER A 391 -29.98 25.91 8.45
C SER A 391 -31.38 25.43 8.83
N THR A 392 -31.72 25.43 10.11
CA THR A 392 -33.07 25.01 10.55
C THR A 392 -34.16 25.97 10.09
N ALA A 393 -33.86 27.28 10.12
CA ALA A 393 -34.68 28.35 9.60
C ALA A 393 -33.84 29.64 9.52
N PRO A 394 -34.27 30.63 8.70
CA PRO A 394 -33.67 31.97 8.71
C PRO A 394 -33.61 32.59 10.12
N GLY A 395 -32.51 33.28 10.41
CA GLY A 395 -32.29 33.98 11.69
C GLY A 395 -31.99 33.09 12.90
N VAL A 396 -32.08 31.77 12.80
CA VAL A 396 -31.76 30.85 13.91
C VAL A 396 -30.24 30.78 14.13
N ARG A 397 -29.83 30.62 15.40
CA ARG A 397 -28.41 30.58 15.81
C ARG A 397 -28.08 29.29 16.59
N PRO A 398 -26.85 28.75 16.48
CA PRO A 398 -25.84 29.12 15.48
C PRO A 398 -26.35 28.87 14.06
N GLN A 399 -25.99 29.71 13.11
CA GLN A 399 -26.32 29.51 11.70
C GLN A 399 -25.39 28.41 11.16
N SER A 400 -25.88 27.49 10.33
CA SER A 400 -24.98 26.57 9.62
C SER A 400 -24.02 27.39 8.78
N ARG A 401 -22.72 27.25 9.02
CA ARG A 401 -21.66 27.99 8.36
C ARG A 401 -20.36 27.20 8.26
N PRO A 402 -20.33 26.11 7.47
CA PRO A 402 -19.11 25.35 7.25
C PRO A 402 -18.06 26.20 6.53
N ILE A 403 -16.79 25.85 6.77
CA ILE A 403 -15.67 26.30 5.96
C ILE A 403 -15.13 25.10 5.20
N VAL A 404 -15.21 25.13 3.86
CA VAL A 404 -14.78 24.07 2.96
C VAL A 404 -13.53 24.54 2.19
N HIS A 405 -12.47 23.74 2.21
CA HIS A 405 -11.21 23.99 1.53
C HIS A 405 -10.86 22.82 0.60
N ASN A 406 -10.12 23.10 -0.49
CA ASN A 406 -9.49 22.09 -1.34
C ASN A 406 -10.50 21.01 -1.76
N PHE A 407 -11.52 21.41 -2.52
CA PHE A 407 -12.63 20.53 -2.89
C PHE A 407 -12.74 20.40 -4.40
N THR A 408 -13.10 19.21 -4.88
CA THR A 408 -13.37 18.92 -6.27
C THR A 408 -14.75 18.26 -6.36
N LEU A 409 -15.70 18.94 -7.00
CA LEU A 409 -17.05 18.43 -7.25
C LEU A 409 -17.20 18.18 -8.74
N LEU A 410 -17.30 16.91 -9.13
CA LEU A 410 -17.57 16.50 -10.50
C LEU A 410 -19.03 16.06 -10.55
N ALA A 411 -19.91 16.79 -11.20
CA ALA A 411 -21.33 16.41 -11.31
C ALA A 411 -21.67 15.77 -12.67
N GLU A 412 -20.70 15.07 -13.28
CA GLU A 412 -20.83 14.42 -14.59
C GLU A 412 -22.11 13.59 -14.70
N GLY A 413 -22.92 13.91 -15.72
CA GLY A 413 -24.17 13.19 -16.01
C GLY A 413 -25.35 13.56 -15.12
N ASN A 414 -25.17 14.42 -14.10
CA ASN A 414 -26.27 14.94 -13.29
C ASN A 414 -26.96 16.11 -14.00
N THR A 415 -28.16 15.87 -14.53
CA THR A 415 -28.91 16.89 -15.26
C THR A 415 -29.93 17.66 -14.40
N SER A 416 -30.18 17.22 -13.17
CA SER A 416 -31.18 17.80 -12.25
C SER A 416 -30.56 18.61 -11.11
N GLY A 417 -29.32 18.31 -10.73
CA GLY A 417 -28.68 18.79 -9.52
C GLY A 417 -27.67 19.92 -9.66
N SER A 418 -27.22 20.45 -8.51
CA SER A 418 -26.22 21.53 -8.45
C SER A 418 -24.90 21.10 -7.81
N GLY A 419 -23.80 21.72 -8.23
CA GLY A 419 -22.50 21.53 -7.58
C GLY A 419 -22.57 21.91 -6.10
N VAL A 420 -23.01 23.14 -5.82
CA VAL A 420 -23.25 23.63 -4.44
C VAL A 420 -24.66 24.19 -4.33
N ARG A 421 -25.42 23.76 -3.33
CA ARG A 421 -26.71 24.33 -2.95
C ARG A 421 -26.62 24.99 -1.57
N ILE A 422 -27.07 26.23 -1.44
CA ILE A 422 -27.16 26.94 -0.16
C ILE A 422 -28.59 27.46 0.00
N ASN A 423 -29.26 27.06 1.09
CA ASN A 423 -30.66 27.44 1.32
C ASN A 423 -31.00 27.60 2.82
N THR A 424 -32.28 27.87 3.10
CA THR A 424 -32.87 27.88 4.45
C THR A 424 -32.07 28.71 5.47
N GLY A 425 -31.63 29.90 5.08
CA GLY A 425 -30.89 30.83 5.94
C GLY A 425 -29.50 30.34 6.38
N ALA A 426 -28.87 29.44 5.63
CA ALA A 426 -27.49 29.03 5.85
C ALA A 426 -26.47 30.05 5.32
N SER A 427 -25.23 29.84 5.74
CA SER A 427 -24.07 30.50 5.17
C SER A 427 -22.98 29.47 4.87
N ALA A 428 -22.00 29.75 4.01
CA ALA A 428 -20.86 28.85 3.78
C ALA A 428 -19.65 29.57 3.16
N TRP A 429 -18.44 29.12 3.50
CA TRP A 429 -17.18 29.60 2.92
C TRP A 429 -16.49 28.49 2.15
N PHE A 430 -16.30 28.68 0.85
CA PHE A 430 -15.65 27.74 -0.07
C PHE A 430 -14.35 28.33 -0.59
N ASN A 431 -13.24 27.62 -0.41
CA ASN A 431 -11.89 28.08 -0.77
C ASN A 431 -11.13 27.03 -1.58
N SER A 432 -10.37 27.47 -2.59
CA SER A 432 -9.47 26.62 -3.39
C SER A 432 -10.17 25.41 -3.99
N GLY A 433 -11.25 25.63 -4.73
CA GLY A 433 -12.16 24.57 -5.16
C GLY A 433 -12.32 24.45 -6.67
N ILE A 434 -12.88 23.33 -7.10
CA ILE A 434 -13.23 23.03 -8.48
C ILE A 434 -14.66 22.49 -8.49
N VAL A 435 -15.52 23.08 -9.31
CA VAL A 435 -16.92 22.66 -9.50
C VAL A 435 -17.17 22.54 -10.99
N VAL A 436 -17.42 21.32 -11.47
CA VAL A 436 -17.56 21.04 -12.90
C VAL A 436 -18.72 20.10 -13.18
N ASP A 437 -19.22 20.17 -14.42
CA ASP A 437 -20.09 19.17 -15.07
C ASP A 437 -21.49 18.94 -14.49
N GLY A 438 -21.93 19.75 -13.52
CA GLY A 438 -23.33 19.76 -13.05
C GLY A 438 -24.22 20.65 -13.91
N ASN A 439 -25.54 20.48 -13.82
CA ASN A 439 -26.50 21.38 -14.49
C ASN A 439 -26.28 22.85 -14.08
N THR A 440 -26.19 23.10 -12.76
CA THR A 440 -25.83 24.40 -12.21
C THR A 440 -24.64 24.31 -11.25
N CYS A 441 -23.70 25.26 -11.33
CA CYS A 441 -22.55 25.31 -10.43
C CYS A 441 -22.95 25.70 -8.99
N VAL A 442 -23.76 26.75 -8.85
CA VAL A 442 -24.26 27.19 -7.54
C VAL A 442 -25.77 27.48 -7.59
N ASP A 443 -26.53 26.77 -6.77
CA ASP A 443 -27.93 27.07 -6.50
C ASP A 443 -28.06 27.77 -5.15
N TYR A 444 -28.61 28.98 -5.17
CA TYR A 444 -28.80 29.80 -3.98
C TYR A 444 -30.26 30.18 -3.84
N GLU A 445 -30.89 29.68 -2.78
CA GLU A 445 -32.31 29.93 -2.49
C GLU A 445 -32.43 30.83 -1.25
N GLU A 446 -32.80 32.10 -1.46
CA GLU A 446 -33.16 32.99 -0.36
C GLU A 446 -34.52 32.59 0.19
N THR A 447 -34.57 32.19 1.46
CA THR A 447 -35.84 31.97 2.15
C THR A 447 -36.32 33.31 2.71
N ALA A 448 -37.36 33.87 2.09
CA ALA A 448 -38.00 35.12 2.48
C ALA A 448 -38.25 35.19 4.01
N GLY A 449 -37.61 36.15 4.69
CA GLY A 449 -37.71 36.31 6.13
C GLY A 449 -36.76 37.36 6.73
N ASP A 450 -35.68 37.68 6.04
CA ASP A 450 -34.77 38.74 6.45
C ASP A 450 -35.32 40.08 5.99
N GLY A 451 -35.79 40.89 6.94
CA GLY A 451 -36.36 42.21 6.66
C GLY A 451 -35.43 43.11 5.84
N PRO A 452 -35.96 44.18 5.21
CA PRO A 452 -35.21 45.05 4.31
C PRO A 452 -34.04 45.70 5.07
N GLY A 453 -32.81 45.23 4.81
CA GLY A 453 -31.60 45.71 5.48
C GLY A 453 -30.50 44.67 5.71
N TYR A 454 -30.74 43.39 5.46
CA TYR A 454 -29.68 42.37 5.48
C TYR A 454 -28.85 42.42 4.19
N ASN A 455 -27.54 42.31 4.35
CA ASN A 455 -26.55 42.66 3.34
C ASN A 455 -26.07 41.36 2.69
N TYR A 456 -26.35 41.15 1.40
CA TYR A 456 -25.96 39.99 0.56
C TYR A 456 -24.48 39.54 0.64
N LEU A 457 -23.62 40.27 1.35
CA LEU A 457 -22.19 40.07 1.46
C LEU A 457 -21.74 39.24 2.67
N HIS A 458 -22.66 38.71 3.48
CA HIS A 458 -22.31 37.91 4.67
C HIS A 458 -22.68 36.43 4.59
N ASP A 459 -23.48 36.02 3.61
CA ASP A 459 -24.11 34.69 3.64
C ASP A 459 -23.34 33.63 2.82
N ALA A 460 -22.69 33.94 1.69
CA ALA A 460 -21.81 32.96 1.02
C ALA A 460 -20.52 33.59 0.50
N SER A 461 -19.40 32.85 0.59
CA SER A 461 -18.10 33.29 0.10
C SER A 461 -17.44 32.18 -0.72
N PHE A 462 -16.99 32.52 -1.92
CA PHE A 462 -16.18 31.66 -2.79
C PHE A 462 -14.87 32.36 -3.10
N VAL A 463 -13.74 31.69 -2.89
CA VAL A 463 -12.40 32.25 -3.11
C VAL A 463 -11.50 31.20 -3.80
N TYR A 464 -10.89 31.56 -4.93
CA TYR A 464 -10.13 30.63 -5.79
C TYR A 464 -10.90 29.38 -6.18
N VAL A 465 -12.13 29.55 -6.69
CA VAL A 465 -12.96 28.46 -7.18
C VAL A 465 -13.04 28.51 -8.71
N LEU A 466 -12.75 27.38 -9.35
CA LEU A 466 -13.06 27.15 -10.76
C LEU A 466 -14.50 26.66 -10.89
N PHE A 467 -15.25 27.29 -11.81
CA PHE A 467 -16.60 26.90 -12.17
C PHE A 467 -16.66 26.55 -13.66
N ASP A 468 -17.11 25.34 -13.98
CA ASP A 468 -17.34 24.87 -15.34
C ASP A 468 -18.66 24.11 -15.43
N CYS A 469 -19.77 24.85 -15.46
CA CYS A 469 -21.12 24.30 -15.58
C CYS A 469 -21.89 25.07 -16.68
N PRO A 470 -22.91 24.45 -17.31
CA PRO A 470 -23.80 25.12 -18.26
C PRO A 470 -24.42 26.39 -17.67
N ASP A 471 -24.95 26.29 -16.43
CA ASP A 471 -25.43 27.44 -15.67
C ASP A 471 -24.52 27.73 -14.46
N LEU A 472 -24.03 28.97 -14.38
CA LEU A 472 -23.17 29.36 -13.26
C LEU A 472 -23.97 29.48 -11.95
N VAL A 473 -25.17 30.07 -12.03
CA VAL A 473 -26.02 30.38 -10.87
C VAL A 473 -27.50 30.29 -11.25
N THR A 474 -28.26 29.55 -10.46
CA THR A 474 -29.73 29.64 -10.39
C THR A 474 -30.15 30.29 -9.07
N THR A 475 -31.24 31.07 -9.13
CA THR A 475 -31.94 31.59 -7.94
C THR A 475 -33.43 31.42 -8.20
N ASP A 476 -34.21 31.06 -7.19
CA ASP A 476 -35.67 31.02 -7.36
C ASP A 476 -36.20 32.46 -7.54
N THR A 477 -36.72 32.73 -8.74
CA THR A 477 -37.29 34.04 -9.08
C THR A 477 -38.59 34.34 -8.34
N GLU A 478 -39.21 33.36 -7.66
CA GLU A 478 -40.47 33.56 -6.93
C GLU A 478 -40.33 34.51 -5.73
N ASN A 479 -39.11 34.72 -5.19
CA ASN A 479 -38.85 35.60 -4.04
C ASN A 479 -38.26 36.98 -4.40
N GLY A 480 -38.06 37.28 -5.69
CA GLY A 480 -37.50 38.57 -6.14
C GLY A 480 -35.97 38.67 -6.11
N ASP A 481 -35.29 37.52 -5.98
CA ASP A 481 -33.83 37.43 -5.99
C ASP A 481 -33.28 37.77 -7.38
N ASP A 482 -32.20 38.56 -7.42
CA ASP A 482 -31.52 38.96 -8.66
C ASP A 482 -30.27 38.10 -8.88
N PRO A 483 -30.27 37.16 -9.86
CA PRO A 483 -29.08 36.40 -10.25
C PRO A 483 -27.85 37.29 -10.55
N ALA A 484 -28.06 38.53 -10.98
CA ALA A 484 -26.96 39.47 -11.26
C ALA A 484 -26.26 39.95 -9.98
N THR A 485 -26.91 39.89 -8.82
CA THR A 485 -26.33 40.21 -7.53
C THR A 485 -25.46 39.07 -7.02
N PHE A 486 -25.89 37.81 -7.15
CA PHE A 486 -25.07 36.66 -6.77
C PHE A 486 -23.85 36.47 -7.68
N ARG A 487 -23.99 36.75 -8.99
CA ARG A 487 -22.85 36.82 -9.92
C ARG A 487 -21.78 37.83 -9.51
N LYS A 488 -22.09 38.85 -8.70
CA LYS A 488 -21.08 39.78 -8.15
C LYS A 488 -20.31 39.16 -6.99
N ILE A 489 -20.90 38.25 -6.22
CA ILE A 489 -20.25 37.53 -5.11
C ILE A 489 -19.19 36.59 -5.69
N ILE A 490 -19.56 35.79 -6.69
CA ILE A 490 -18.63 34.90 -7.41
C ILE A 490 -17.46 35.70 -8.01
N LYS A 491 -17.68 36.92 -8.50
CA LYS A 491 -16.59 37.73 -9.10
C LYS A 491 -15.59 38.33 -8.09
N ARG A 492 -15.84 38.31 -6.77
CA ARG A 492 -14.96 38.98 -5.78
C ARG A 492 -13.76 38.15 -5.32
N GLY A 493 -13.84 36.81 -5.37
CA GLY A 493 -12.86 35.92 -4.77
C GLY A 493 -11.72 35.44 -5.67
N ARG A 494 -11.45 36.11 -6.80
CA ARG A 494 -10.58 35.58 -7.88
C ARG A 494 -11.02 34.19 -8.37
N ASN A 495 -12.33 33.97 -8.44
CA ASN A 495 -12.91 32.76 -9.03
C ASN A 495 -12.92 32.90 -10.56
N HIS A 496 -12.74 31.82 -11.31
CA HIS A 496 -12.88 31.84 -12.77
C HIS A 496 -14.03 30.95 -13.24
N VAL A 497 -14.61 31.36 -14.36
CA VAL A 497 -15.56 30.56 -15.13
C VAL A 497 -14.86 30.22 -16.44
N ALA A 498 -14.44 28.97 -16.59
CA ALA A 498 -13.64 28.52 -17.71
C ALA A 498 -13.81 27.02 -17.90
N SER A 499 -13.66 26.55 -19.13
CA SER A 499 -13.59 25.12 -19.41
C SER A 499 -12.42 24.51 -18.65
N ASN A 500 -12.71 23.49 -17.88
CA ASN A 500 -11.72 22.79 -17.07
C ASN A 500 -10.78 21.96 -17.96
N THR A 501 -9.61 21.64 -17.43
CA THR A 501 -8.63 20.75 -18.06
C THR A 501 -8.22 19.61 -17.14
N LEU A 502 -9.12 19.20 -16.24
CA LEU A 502 -8.86 18.11 -15.32
C LEU A 502 -8.44 16.84 -16.07
N ASP A 503 -7.42 16.17 -15.55
CA ASP A 503 -7.10 14.80 -15.93
C ASP A 503 -7.66 13.88 -14.83
N PHE A 504 -8.85 13.34 -15.07
CA PHE A 504 -9.71 12.71 -14.07
C PHE A 504 -10.02 13.64 -12.88
N LEU A 505 -9.15 13.66 -11.87
CA LEU A 505 -9.27 14.51 -10.69
C LEU A 505 -8.13 15.50 -10.50
N MET A 506 -7.06 15.36 -11.29
CA MET A 506 -5.82 16.10 -11.12
C MET A 506 -5.91 17.45 -11.84
N PRO A 507 -5.53 18.56 -11.17
CA PRO A 507 -5.51 19.89 -11.77
C PRO A 507 -4.66 19.98 -13.06
N GLY A 508 -5.32 20.32 -14.17
CA GLY A 508 -4.67 20.54 -15.46
C GLY A 508 -4.07 21.94 -15.63
N SER A 509 -3.86 22.34 -16.89
CA SER A 509 -3.25 23.65 -17.20
C SER A 509 -4.08 24.85 -16.75
N VAL A 510 -5.42 24.77 -16.83
CA VAL A 510 -6.33 25.86 -16.44
C VAL A 510 -6.42 25.98 -14.92
N GLU A 511 -6.56 24.85 -14.24
CA GLU A 511 -6.66 24.78 -12.78
C GLU A 511 -5.37 25.29 -12.12
N ARG A 512 -4.20 24.86 -12.63
CA ARG A 512 -2.88 25.35 -12.19
C ARG A 512 -2.71 26.86 -12.39
N GLY A 513 -3.35 27.42 -13.41
CA GLY A 513 -3.30 28.84 -13.73
C GLY A 513 -4.09 29.75 -12.77
N MET A 514 -4.84 29.19 -11.81
CA MET A 514 -5.66 29.94 -10.85
C MET A 514 -4.87 30.72 -9.81
N LEU A 515 -3.66 30.25 -9.48
CA LEU A 515 -2.80 30.83 -8.45
C LEU A 515 -1.44 31.27 -9.04
N PRO A 516 -1.42 32.16 -10.05
CA PRO A 516 -0.20 32.47 -10.82
C PRO A 516 0.91 33.13 -9.97
N ASP A 517 0.55 33.77 -8.85
CA ASP A 517 1.50 34.41 -7.93
C ASP A 517 2.00 33.46 -6.81
N HIS A 518 1.50 32.21 -6.77
CA HIS A 518 1.78 31.24 -5.72
C HIS A 518 1.99 29.84 -6.33
N SER A 519 3.16 29.62 -6.94
CA SER A 519 3.50 28.35 -7.60
C SER A 519 3.55 27.12 -6.66
N ASP A 520 3.52 27.34 -5.35
CA ASP A 520 3.46 26.32 -4.30
C ASP A 520 2.02 25.97 -3.85
N ARG A 521 1.01 26.61 -4.46
CA ARG A 521 -0.41 26.41 -4.10
C ARG A 521 -1.21 25.95 -5.30
N TYR A 522 -2.22 25.12 -5.03
CA TYR A 522 -3.15 24.62 -6.02
C TYR A 522 -4.60 24.80 -5.54
N ILE A 523 -5.55 24.54 -6.43
CA ILE A 523 -6.98 24.43 -6.14
C ILE A 523 -7.44 23.00 -6.38
N GLY A 524 -8.55 22.60 -5.76
CA GLY A 524 -9.06 21.24 -5.84
C GLY A 524 -8.53 20.35 -4.70
N ALA A 525 -9.03 19.12 -4.66
CA ALA A 525 -8.70 18.15 -3.63
C ALA A 525 -7.32 17.48 -3.79
N PHE A 526 -6.69 17.60 -4.97
CA PHE A 526 -5.41 16.97 -5.30
C PHE A 526 -4.41 17.99 -5.83
N SER A 527 -3.12 17.77 -5.56
CA SER A 527 -2.07 18.57 -6.18
C SER A 527 -1.87 18.20 -7.66
N PRO A 528 -1.37 19.13 -8.50
CA PRO A 528 -1.10 18.84 -9.91
C PRO A 528 0.06 17.86 -10.15
N GLU A 529 0.88 17.57 -9.14
CA GLU A 529 1.99 16.63 -9.23
C GLU A 529 1.61 15.20 -8.81
N GLU A 530 0.40 15.01 -8.28
CA GLU A 530 -0.11 13.69 -7.89
C GLU A 530 -0.52 12.84 -9.10
N THR A 531 -0.39 11.52 -8.97
CA THR A 531 -0.83 10.53 -9.97
C THR A 531 -2.00 9.73 -9.42
N ASN A 532 -2.72 8.97 -10.27
CA ASN A 532 -3.81 8.09 -9.80
C ASN A 532 -3.35 7.07 -8.75
N THR A 533 -2.06 6.75 -8.71
CA THR A 533 -1.47 5.74 -7.83
C THR A 533 -0.70 6.35 -6.66
N GLY A 534 -0.27 7.62 -6.79
CA GLY A 534 0.58 8.34 -5.85
C GLY A 534 -0.11 9.52 -5.16
N ASN A 535 -1.44 9.50 -5.03
CA ASN A 535 -2.22 10.54 -4.36
C ASN A 535 -2.69 10.11 -2.95
N TRP A 536 -3.36 11.01 -2.23
CA TRP A 536 -3.84 10.72 -0.87
C TRP A 536 -5.00 9.69 -0.82
N ALA A 537 -5.77 9.55 -1.91
CA ALA A 537 -6.88 8.61 -2.05
C ALA A 537 -6.43 7.19 -2.46
N ALA A 538 -5.24 7.05 -3.04
CA ALA A 538 -4.73 5.77 -3.53
C ALA A 538 -4.52 4.74 -2.40
N GLY A 539 -4.75 3.46 -2.73
CA GLY A 539 -4.51 2.29 -1.86
C GLY A 539 -5.69 1.92 -0.96
N TRP A 540 -6.41 2.91 -0.42
CA TRP A 540 -7.44 2.68 0.61
C TRP A 540 -8.87 2.84 0.12
N THR A 541 -9.08 3.62 -0.94
CA THR A 541 -10.40 3.74 -1.57
C THR A 541 -10.73 2.51 -2.40
N ARG A 542 -12.01 2.32 -2.68
CA ARG A 542 -12.54 1.26 -3.53
C ARG A 542 -13.50 1.86 -4.56
N ASP A 543 -13.43 1.41 -5.81
CA ASP A 543 -14.30 1.88 -6.91
C ASP A 543 -14.30 3.41 -7.07
N PHE A 544 -13.11 4.02 -6.97
CA PHE A 544 -12.94 5.47 -7.04
C PHE A 544 -11.88 5.88 -8.05
N LEU A 545 -10.62 5.50 -7.79
CA LEU A 545 -9.53 5.75 -8.73
C LEU A 545 -9.59 4.70 -9.86
N PRO A 546 -9.25 5.09 -11.10
CA PRO A 546 -9.10 4.12 -12.18
C PRO A 546 -8.11 3.02 -11.80
N GLU A 547 -8.40 1.79 -12.20
CA GLU A 547 -7.48 0.67 -11.99
C GLU A 547 -6.13 0.99 -12.67
N PRO A 548 -5.01 0.77 -11.97
CA PRO A 548 -3.69 1.13 -12.46
C PRO A 548 -3.35 0.29 -13.68
N THR A 549 -3.04 0.92 -14.81
CA THR A 549 -2.54 0.19 -15.99
C THR A 549 -1.04 -0.02 -15.89
N CYS A 550 -0.51 -1.02 -16.58
CA CYS A 550 0.94 -1.21 -16.67
C CYS A 550 1.64 -0.01 -17.30
N PRO A 551 2.65 0.59 -16.63
CA PRO A 551 3.32 1.79 -17.13
C PRO A 551 4.17 1.50 -18.36
N ALA A 552 4.49 2.57 -19.10
CA ALA A 552 5.38 2.48 -20.26
C ALA A 552 6.72 1.80 -19.91
N GLY A 553 7.17 0.90 -20.79
CA GLY A 553 8.35 0.07 -20.54
C GLY A 553 8.06 -1.25 -19.82
N THR A 554 6.79 -1.54 -19.50
CA THR A 554 6.32 -2.83 -18.99
C THR A 554 5.22 -3.41 -19.88
N VAL A 555 4.89 -4.68 -19.70
CA VAL A 555 3.85 -5.38 -20.47
C VAL A 555 2.87 -6.05 -19.52
N ASP A 556 1.57 -5.82 -19.68
CA ASP A 556 0.53 -6.52 -18.92
C ASP A 556 0.68 -8.05 -19.05
N ALA A 557 0.74 -8.73 -17.91
CA ALA A 557 0.86 -10.17 -17.84
C ALA A 557 -0.47 -10.92 -18.08
N GLY A 558 -1.59 -10.20 -18.10
CA GLY A 558 -2.94 -10.72 -18.34
C GLY A 558 -3.56 -11.42 -17.13
N PHE A 559 -3.06 -11.14 -15.92
CA PHE A 559 -3.58 -11.64 -14.66
C PHE A 559 -3.22 -10.70 -13.50
N ASP A 560 -3.91 -10.89 -12.37
CA ASP A 560 -3.76 -10.06 -11.18
C ASP A 560 -3.33 -10.90 -9.97
N ILE A 561 -2.64 -10.27 -9.02
CA ILE A 561 -2.35 -10.85 -7.70
C ILE A 561 -2.96 -9.92 -6.65
N GLY A 562 -3.89 -10.42 -5.83
CA GLY A 562 -4.52 -9.60 -4.79
C GLY A 562 -5.24 -8.36 -5.33
N ARG A 563 -5.82 -8.45 -6.55
CA ARG A 563 -6.44 -7.35 -7.32
C ARG A 563 -5.46 -6.26 -7.78
N GLN A 564 -4.16 -6.54 -7.81
CA GLN A 564 -3.17 -5.69 -8.44
C GLN A 564 -2.77 -6.29 -9.79
N ASN A 565 -2.84 -5.49 -10.84
CA ASN A 565 -2.40 -5.90 -12.18
C ASN A 565 -0.92 -6.27 -12.14
N VAL A 566 -0.56 -7.38 -12.81
CA VAL A 566 0.83 -7.82 -12.90
C VAL A 566 1.46 -7.33 -14.21
N CYS A 567 2.54 -6.58 -14.10
CA CYS A 567 3.27 -6.01 -15.22
C CYS A 567 4.65 -6.67 -15.37
N ASN A 568 4.88 -7.32 -16.50
CA ASN A 568 6.15 -7.94 -16.83
C ASN A 568 7.23 -6.88 -17.14
N VAL A 569 8.40 -7.05 -16.53
CA VAL A 569 9.61 -6.27 -16.77
C VAL A 569 10.70 -7.22 -17.27
N SER A 570 11.35 -6.88 -18.39
CA SER A 570 12.32 -7.78 -19.04
C SER A 570 13.39 -7.01 -19.81
N GLY A 571 14.54 -7.67 -20.05
CA GLY A 571 15.57 -7.16 -20.94
C GLY A 571 16.31 -5.93 -20.43
N THR A 572 16.80 -5.10 -21.36
CA THR A 572 17.56 -3.88 -21.04
C THR A 572 16.65 -2.66 -21.12
N VAL A 573 16.60 -1.92 -20.02
CA VAL A 573 15.91 -0.63 -19.89
C VAL A 573 16.87 0.48 -20.31
N THR A 574 16.43 1.32 -21.25
CA THR A 574 17.11 2.55 -21.65
C THR A 574 16.21 3.74 -21.30
N GLY A 575 16.77 4.85 -20.81
CA GLY A 575 15.99 5.96 -20.25
C GLY A 575 15.43 5.71 -18.85
N GLU A 576 14.32 6.37 -18.48
CA GLU A 576 13.65 6.16 -17.19
C GLU A 576 12.56 5.08 -17.31
N LEU A 577 12.63 4.06 -16.46
CA LEU A 577 11.51 3.16 -16.17
C LEU A 577 10.94 3.49 -14.80
N ARG A 578 9.66 3.82 -14.76
CA ARG A 578 8.93 4.08 -13.51
C ARG A 578 7.93 2.97 -13.24
N LEU A 579 8.14 2.25 -12.13
CA LEU A 579 7.21 1.26 -11.61
C LEU A 579 6.22 2.00 -10.69
N THR A 580 4.99 2.17 -11.16
CA THR A 580 3.90 2.85 -10.45
C THR A 580 3.25 1.95 -9.40
N SER A 581 2.82 2.54 -8.29
CA SER A 581 2.06 1.85 -7.24
C SER A 581 0.70 1.34 -7.76
N GLY A 582 0.08 0.41 -7.03
CA GLY A 582 -1.16 -0.25 -7.46
C GLY A 582 -0.97 -1.43 -8.43
N ASN A 583 0.17 -1.51 -9.11
CA ASN A 583 0.59 -2.69 -9.88
C ASN A 583 1.60 -3.54 -9.09
N MET A 584 1.68 -4.83 -9.42
CA MET A 584 2.83 -5.67 -9.12
C MET A 584 3.69 -5.86 -10.37
N TYR A 585 4.98 -6.15 -10.19
CA TYR A 585 5.91 -6.29 -11.31
C TYR A 585 6.61 -7.64 -11.31
N ALA A 586 6.39 -8.43 -12.35
CA ALA A 586 7.05 -9.71 -12.55
C ALA A 586 8.33 -9.52 -13.37
N LEU A 587 9.46 -9.98 -12.84
CA LEU A 587 10.71 -10.03 -13.57
C LEU A 587 10.73 -11.24 -14.51
N LEU A 588 11.10 -11.04 -15.77
CA LEU A 588 11.32 -12.12 -16.72
C LEU A 588 12.80 -12.19 -17.10
N GLY A 589 13.54 -13.06 -16.42
CA GLY A 589 14.98 -13.22 -16.55
C GLY A 589 15.76 -12.05 -15.94
N ARG A 590 16.99 -11.84 -16.45
CA ARG A 590 17.81 -10.70 -16.06
C ARG A 590 17.21 -9.41 -16.65
N VAL A 591 17.00 -8.43 -15.78
CA VAL A 591 16.65 -7.05 -16.15
C VAL A 591 17.85 -6.15 -15.93
N ASP A 592 18.31 -5.51 -17.00
CA ASP A 592 19.43 -4.57 -16.98
C ASP A 592 18.92 -3.13 -16.98
N ILE A 593 19.28 -2.34 -15.97
CA ILE A 593 19.00 -0.89 -15.95
C ILE A 593 20.20 -0.19 -16.58
N GLY A 594 20.02 0.24 -17.82
CA GLY A 594 21.02 0.87 -18.66
C GLY A 594 22.11 -0.08 -19.13
N VAL A 595 23.00 0.44 -19.95
CA VAL A 595 24.20 -0.22 -20.45
C VAL A 595 25.42 0.41 -19.77
N ASP A 596 26.33 -0.44 -19.28
CA ASP A 596 27.53 -0.05 -18.56
C ASP A 596 28.31 1.08 -19.25
N VAL A 597 28.45 2.23 -18.57
CA VAL A 597 29.22 3.39 -19.07
C VAL A 597 30.73 3.26 -18.85
N GLY A 598 31.20 2.13 -18.32
CA GLY A 598 32.61 1.85 -18.06
C GLY A 598 33.11 2.44 -16.74
N ALA A 599 34.30 2.01 -16.32
CA ALA A 599 34.91 2.36 -15.04
C ALA A 599 35.17 3.86 -14.85
N ASP A 600 35.37 4.60 -15.96
CA ASP A 600 35.61 6.04 -15.99
C ASP A 600 34.41 6.85 -16.52
N GLY A 601 33.30 6.18 -16.88
CA GLY A 601 32.12 6.83 -17.42
C GLY A 601 32.16 7.20 -18.90
N THR A 602 33.14 6.71 -19.66
CA THR A 602 33.36 7.12 -21.06
C THR A 602 33.19 6.00 -22.10
N ALA A 603 32.61 4.86 -21.74
CA ALA A 603 32.38 3.77 -22.68
C ALA A 603 31.53 4.22 -23.88
N SER A 604 31.98 3.90 -25.10
CA SER A 604 31.34 4.38 -26.34
C SER A 604 29.91 3.87 -26.53
N ASP A 605 29.63 2.68 -26.02
CA ASP A 605 28.34 2.00 -26.13
C ASP A 605 27.55 2.06 -24.81
N GLY A 606 28.01 2.89 -23.86
CA GLY A 606 27.34 3.09 -22.57
C GLY A 606 26.08 3.93 -22.72
N ASP A 607 25.03 3.54 -22.01
CA ASP A 607 23.73 4.21 -22.04
C ASP A 607 23.11 4.18 -20.64
N ALA A 608 23.27 5.26 -19.88
CA ALA A 608 22.77 5.35 -18.52
C ALA A 608 21.24 5.40 -18.48
N ALA A 609 20.64 4.71 -17.52
CA ALA A 609 19.19 4.66 -17.31
C ALA A 609 18.83 4.90 -15.84
N ALA A 610 17.54 5.12 -15.58
CA ALA A 610 17.01 5.28 -14.22
C ALA A 610 15.86 4.31 -13.99
N LEU A 611 15.90 3.57 -12.88
CA LEU A 611 14.78 2.79 -12.37
C LEU A 611 14.17 3.54 -11.19
N VAL A 612 12.93 4.01 -11.32
CA VAL A 612 12.19 4.65 -10.23
C VAL A 612 11.05 3.73 -9.79
N ILE A 613 10.93 3.50 -8.50
CA ILE A 613 9.92 2.61 -7.92
C ILE A 613 9.15 3.38 -6.86
N GLU A 614 7.84 3.51 -7.08
CA GLU A 614 6.92 4.17 -6.15
C GLU A 614 6.73 3.35 -4.87
N SER A 615 6.29 4.00 -3.79
CA SER A 615 6.05 3.34 -2.51
C SER A 615 4.96 2.26 -2.63
N GLY A 616 5.06 1.22 -1.80
CA GLY A 616 4.09 0.10 -1.78
C GLY A 616 4.18 -0.86 -2.98
N VAL A 617 5.03 -0.61 -3.97
CA VAL A 617 5.23 -1.51 -5.11
C VAL A 617 5.84 -2.84 -4.67
N THR A 618 5.29 -3.94 -5.18
CA THR A 618 5.89 -5.27 -5.10
C THR A 618 6.48 -5.66 -6.45
N VAL A 619 7.77 -6.01 -6.45
CA VAL A 619 8.49 -6.59 -7.59
C VAL A 619 8.85 -8.03 -7.23
N PHE A 620 8.61 -8.98 -8.13
CA PHE A 620 8.90 -10.39 -7.84
C PHE A 620 9.57 -11.13 -8.99
N GLY A 621 10.47 -12.06 -8.64
CA GLY A 621 11.00 -13.05 -9.57
C GLY A 621 10.16 -14.32 -9.58
N ARG A 622 9.98 -14.92 -10.75
CA ARG A 622 9.26 -16.18 -10.99
C ARG A 622 10.19 -17.39 -11.01
N SER A 623 11.49 -17.15 -11.10
CA SER A 623 12.52 -18.15 -11.20
C SER A 623 13.83 -17.68 -10.60
N GLY A 624 14.70 -18.63 -10.26
CA GLY A 624 16.06 -18.36 -9.81
C GLY A 624 16.95 -17.62 -10.82
N ALA A 625 16.51 -17.49 -12.08
CA ALA A 625 17.23 -16.73 -13.10
C ALA A 625 16.91 -15.22 -13.06
N ASP A 626 15.85 -14.83 -12.35
CA ASP A 626 15.34 -13.46 -12.39
C ASP A 626 16.12 -12.56 -11.44
N VAL A 627 16.72 -11.49 -11.97
CA VAL A 627 17.64 -10.63 -11.23
C VAL A 627 17.60 -9.22 -11.81
N ILE A 628 17.68 -8.21 -10.95
CA ILE A 628 17.83 -6.81 -11.38
C ILE A 628 19.31 -6.44 -11.31
N VAL A 629 19.85 -5.92 -12.40
CA VAL A 629 21.21 -5.42 -12.51
C VAL A 629 21.17 -3.94 -12.86
N VAL A 630 21.55 -3.08 -11.92
CA VAL A 630 21.76 -1.65 -12.16
C VAL A 630 23.21 -1.48 -12.59
N ASN A 631 23.42 -1.25 -13.90
CA ASN A 631 24.75 -1.13 -14.48
C ASN A 631 25.41 0.21 -14.08
N ARG A 632 26.75 0.28 -14.16
CA ARG A 632 27.48 1.52 -13.81
C ARG A 632 26.96 2.68 -14.65
N GLY A 633 26.83 3.84 -14.01
CA GLY A 633 26.26 5.05 -14.60
C GLY A 633 24.74 5.17 -14.50
N SER A 634 24.03 4.05 -14.30
CA SER A 634 22.59 4.03 -14.06
C SER A 634 22.25 4.17 -12.58
N THR A 635 20.99 4.50 -12.28
CA THR A 635 20.50 4.70 -10.91
C THR A 635 19.24 3.89 -10.62
N ILE A 636 19.06 3.55 -9.33
CA ILE A 636 17.80 3.05 -8.79
C ILE A 636 17.29 3.97 -7.67
N THR A 637 16.05 4.41 -7.77
CA THR A 637 15.37 5.23 -6.75
C THR A 637 14.16 4.46 -6.26
N ALA A 638 14.30 3.79 -5.11
CA ALA A 638 13.23 3.06 -4.43
C ALA A 638 13.00 3.71 -3.07
N LEU A 639 12.01 4.61 -2.99
CA LEU A 639 11.73 5.44 -1.82
C LEU A 639 10.36 5.09 -1.22
N GLY A 640 10.30 3.98 -0.48
CA GLY A 640 9.12 3.58 0.27
C GLY A 640 8.90 4.40 1.54
N PHE A 641 7.81 4.09 2.24
CA PHE A 641 7.49 4.60 3.58
C PHE A 641 7.39 3.44 4.58
N SER A 642 7.36 3.74 5.89
CA SER A 642 7.24 2.69 6.91
C SER A 642 5.93 1.91 6.83
N ASN A 643 4.85 2.54 6.33
CA ASN A 643 3.56 1.91 6.08
C ASN A 643 3.41 1.38 4.65
N GLU A 644 4.16 1.92 3.68
CA GLU A 644 4.19 1.48 2.28
C GLU A 644 5.62 1.10 1.84
N PRO A 645 6.19 0.01 2.39
CA PRO A 645 7.52 -0.42 1.98
C PRO A 645 7.50 -0.92 0.54
N ILE A 646 8.62 -0.77 -0.16
CA ILE A 646 8.83 -1.42 -1.46
C ILE A 646 9.32 -2.85 -1.20
N ILE A 647 8.70 -3.82 -1.84
CA ILE A 647 8.99 -5.24 -1.62
C ILE A 647 9.58 -5.85 -2.88
N PHE A 648 10.77 -6.43 -2.77
CA PHE A 648 11.35 -7.32 -3.76
C PHE A 648 11.30 -8.76 -3.23
N THR A 649 10.64 -9.66 -3.94
CA THR A 649 10.39 -11.03 -3.45
C THR A 649 10.29 -12.07 -4.57
N SER A 650 9.80 -13.27 -4.28
CA SER A 650 9.47 -14.29 -5.28
C SER A 650 7.96 -14.37 -5.55
N GLU A 651 7.58 -14.98 -6.67
CA GLU A 651 6.18 -15.20 -7.05
C GLU A 651 5.41 -15.93 -5.94
N GLU A 652 5.96 -16.96 -5.31
CA GLU A 652 5.21 -17.73 -4.30
C GLU A 652 5.05 -16.98 -2.96
N ASP A 653 5.88 -15.98 -2.67
CA ASP A 653 5.62 -15.07 -1.55
C ASP A 653 4.62 -13.99 -1.93
N ALA A 654 4.70 -13.42 -3.14
CA ALA A 654 3.79 -12.40 -3.64
C ALA A 654 2.34 -12.91 -3.75
N THR A 655 2.15 -14.16 -4.18
CA THR A 655 0.82 -14.81 -4.29
C THR A 655 0.32 -15.38 -2.97
N GLY A 656 1.12 -15.36 -1.91
CA GLY A 656 0.76 -15.97 -0.64
C GLY A 656 0.84 -17.51 -0.61
N ALA A 657 1.17 -18.17 -1.73
CA ALA A 657 1.25 -19.62 -1.87
C ALA A 657 2.36 -20.29 -1.02
N ARG A 658 3.26 -19.50 -0.41
CA ARG A 658 4.38 -19.99 0.40
C ARG A 658 3.96 -20.60 1.74
N GLY A 659 3.99 -21.94 1.81
CA GLY A 659 3.78 -22.70 3.06
C GLY A 659 4.96 -22.68 4.05
N ASP A 660 6.22 -22.78 3.59
CA ASP A 660 7.42 -22.76 4.46
C ASP A 660 8.16 -21.42 4.38
N ARG A 661 7.58 -20.40 5.02
CA ARG A 661 8.17 -19.05 5.10
C ARG A 661 9.48 -19.00 5.90
N LEU A 662 9.74 -19.99 6.75
CA LEU A 662 10.91 -20.00 7.63
C LEU A 662 12.18 -20.42 6.90
N ASN A 663 12.09 -21.38 5.98
CA ASN A 663 13.28 -21.96 5.31
C ASN A 663 13.40 -21.63 3.82
N ALA A 664 12.35 -21.09 3.20
CA ALA A 664 12.39 -20.58 1.82
C ALA A 664 13.62 -19.68 1.57
N ALA A 665 14.24 -19.80 0.40
CA ALA A 665 15.41 -19.02 -0.03
C ALA A 665 15.81 -19.35 -1.47
N GLY A 666 16.45 -18.41 -2.18
CA GLY A 666 17.03 -18.67 -3.51
C GLY A 666 15.98 -18.88 -4.60
N GLU A 667 14.81 -18.27 -4.45
CA GLU A 667 13.69 -18.38 -5.39
C GLU A 667 13.82 -17.39 -6.54
N TRP A 668 14.61 -16.34 -6.35
CA TRP A 668 15.04 -15.40 -7.38
C TRP A 668 16.45 -14.86 -7.08
N GLY A 669 17.02 -14.08 -7.99
CA GLY A 669 18.43 -13.72 -7.99
C GLY A 669 18.85 -12.57 -7.09
N GLY A 670 17.93 -11.68 -6.71
CA GLY A 670 18.22 -10.51 -5.87
C GLY A 670 18.52 -9.23 -6.65
N LEU A 671 19.04 -8.24 -5.94
CA LEU A 671 19.42 -6.94 -6.49
C LEU A 671 20.95 -6.85 -6.65
N VAL A 672 21.40 -6.42 -7.82
CA VAL A 672 22.82 -6.18 -8.12
C VAL A 672 22.99 -4.73 -8.56
N ILE A 673 23.68 -3.92 -7.76
CA ILE A 673 23.90 -2.49 -8.01
C ILE A 673 25.39 -2.25 -8.19
N LEU A 674 25.78 -1.76 -9.36
CA LEU A 674 27.16 -1.66 -9.81
C LEU A 674 27.54 -0.18 -9.97
N GLY A 675 28.63 0.22 -9.32
CA GLY A 675 29.17 1.57 -9.39
C GLY A 675 30.63 1.62 -9.84
N ARG A 676 31.16 2.85 -9.87
CA ARG A 676 32.53 3.18 -10.33
C ARG A 676 33.51 3.48 -9.21
N ALA A 677 33.14 3.22 -7.97
CA ALA A 677 34.00 3.48 -6.81
C ALA A 677 35.12 2.42 -6.65
N PRO A 678 36.21 2.78 -5.95
CA PRO A 678 37.38 1.91 -5.77
C PRO A 678 37.12 0.51 -5.25
N ILE A 679 37.77 -0.48 -5.89
CA ILE A 679 37.87 -1.88 -5.43
C ILE A 679 39.34 -2.32 -5.35
N ASN A 680 39.63 -3.45 -4.70
CA ASN A 680 40.99 -4.00 -4.56
C ASN A 680 41.21 -5.39 -5.18
N ARG A 681 40.21 -5.91 -5.89
CA ARG A 681 40.29 -7.17 -6.64
C ARG A 681 40.02 -6.88 -8.10
N CYS A 682 41.07 -6.80 -8.92
CA CYS A 682 40.93 -6.47 -10.32
C CYS A 682 40.83 -7.74 -11.18
N LEU A 683 40.05 -7.68 -12.26
CA LEU A 683 39.95 -8.71 -13.28
C LEU A 683 41.26 -8.82 -14.06
N ALA A 684 41.82 -7.68 -14.46
CA ALA A 684 43.13 -7.60 -15.12
C ALA A 684 44.26 -7.79 -14.10
N PRO A 685 45.15 -8.79 -14.25
CA PRO A 685 46.20 -9.07 -13.26
C PRO A 685 47.19 -7.93 -13.00
N ALA A 686 47.39 -7.05 -13.98
CA ALA A 686 48.31 -5.91 -13.90
C ALA A 686 47.63 -4.61 -13.41
N ALA A 687 46.30 -4.60 -13.26
CA ALA A 687 45.60 -3.42 -12.78
C ALA A 687 45.90 -3.16 -11.30
N THR A 688 46.03 -1.88 -10.96
CA THR A 688 46.29 -1.44 -9.59
C THR A 688 44.97 -1.12 -8.90
N GLY A 689 44.74 -1.67 -7.71
CA GLY A 689 43.55 -1.40 -6.91
C GLY A 689 43.31 0.09 -6.68
N GLY A 690 42.03 0.48 -6.69
CA GLY A 690 41.57 1.86 -6.54
C GLY A 690 41.82 2.80 -7.73
N THR A 691 42.13 2.25 -8.91
CA THR A 691 42.25 3.00 -10.17
C THR A 691 41.13 2.62 -11.14
N ALA A 692 40.86 3.44 -12.16
CA ALA A 692 39.90 3.14 -13.22
C ALA A 692 40.22 1.84 -13.98
N ALA A 693 41.48 1.40 -14.01
CA ALA A 693 41.87 0.12 -14.62
C ALA A 693 41.46 -1.11 -13.78
N CYS A 694 41.06 -0.91 -12.52
CA CYS A 694 40.66 -1.99 -11.62
C CYS A 694 39.15 -2.11 -11.55
N GLU A 695 38.63 -3.00 -12.37
CA GLU A 695 37.23 -3.45 -12.35
C GLU A 695 37.15 -4.96 -12.16
N ASN A 696 35.96 -5.47 -11.84
CA ASN A 696 35.69 -6.88 -11.67
C ASN A 696 34.24 -7.20 -12.05
N ALA A 697 33.92 -8.48 -12.20
CA ALA A 697 32.57 -8.95 -12.54
C ALA A 697 31.90 -9.65 -11.36
N VAL A 698 30.59 -9.44 -11.19
CA VAL A 698 29.80 -10.20 -10.21
C VAL A 698 29.65 -11.64 -10.69
N LYS A 699 30.08 -12.60 -9.84
CA LYS A 699 29.90 -14.02 -10.14
C LYS A 699 28.44 -14.43 -9.97
N GLY A 700 27.94 -15.32 -10.82
CA GLY A 700 26.58 -15.84 -10.75
C GLY A 700 25.55 -15.01 -11.54
N VAL A 701 25.93 -13.85 -12.09
CA VAL A 701 25.15 -13.13 -13.11
C VAL A 701 25.71 -13.51 -14.49
N THR A 702 25.11 -14.52 -15.14
CA THR A 702 25.69 -15.13 -16.35
C THR A 702 24.90 -14.92 -17.63
N ALA A 703 23.62 -14.55 -17.55
CA ALA A 703 22.84 -14.17 -18.72
C ALA A 703 23.24 -12.75 -19.15
N GLY A 704 23.59 -12.51 -20.41
CA GLY A 704 23.93 -11.17 -20.93
C GLY A 704 25.40 -10.75 -20.75
N ALA A 705 25.67 -9.44 -20.89
CA ALA A 705 27.02 -8.86 -20.75
C ALA A 705 27.54 -8.99 -19.31
N ALA A 706 28.87 -9.00 -19.12
CA ALA A 706 29.44 -9.10 -17.77
C ALA A 706 28.94 -7.96 -16.87
N ALA A 707 28.44 -8.29 -15.67
CA ALA A 707 28.03 -7.34 -14.64
C ALA A 707 29.27 -6.70 -13.98
N LEU A 708 29.88 -5.73 -14.67
CA LEU A 708 31.13 -5.08 -14.28
C LEU A 708 30.92 -3.99 -13.22
N TYR A 709 31.81 -3.95 -12.24
CA TYR A 709 31.88 -2.91 -11.22
C TYR A 709 33.32 -2.50 -10.92
N GLY A 710 33.48 -1.35 -10.28
CA GLY A 710 34.78 -0.80 -9.89
C GLY A 710 35.25 0.31 -10.81
N GLY A 711 36.17 1.11 -10.30
CA GLY A 711 36.75 2.28 -10.94
C GLY A 711 37.50 3.14 -9.92
N SER A 712 37.61 4.45 -10.16
CA SER A 712 38.26 5.42 -9.26
C SER A 712 37.32 6.41 -8.57
N GLU A 713 36.04 6.44 -8.94
CA GLU A 713 35.09 7.50 -8.58
C GLU A 713 34.46 7.25 -7.20
N LYS A 714 35.09 7.80 -6.16
CA LYS A 714 34.66 7.58 -4.76
C LYS A 714 33.27 8.13 -4.45
N ASP A 715 32.83 9.15 -5.17
CA ASP A 715 31.54 9.80 -4.98
C ASP A 715 30.55 9.48 -6.10
N ASP A 716 30.72 8.32 -6.76
CA ASP A 716 29.72 7.76 -7.68
C ASP A 716 28.34 7.67 -7.00
N ASP A 717 27.29 7.95 -7.78
CA ASP A 717 25.90 7.92 -7.34
C ASP A 717 25.14 6.85 -8.12
N SER A 718 24.71 5.81 -7.43
CA SER A 718 23.92 4.71 -7.98
C SER A 718 22.45 4.78 -7.53
N GLY A 719 22.04 5.87 -6.86
CA GLY A 719 20.67 6.14 -6.45
C GLY A 719 20.39 5.99 -4.95
N SER A 720 19.17 5.60 -4.59
CA SER A 720 18.70 5.58 -3.19
C SER A 720 17.71 4.45 -2.90
N LEU A 721 17.89 3.79 -1.75
CA LEU A 721 16.99 2.77 -1.21
C LEU A 721 16.50 3.20 0.18
N ARG A 722 15.18 3.36 0.34
CA ARG A 722 14.55 3.68 1.62
C ARG A 722 13.27 2.88 1.85
N TYR A 723 13.14 2.27 3.04
CA TYR A 723 12.03 1.36 3.40
C TYR A 723 11.81 0.27 2.34
N VAL A 724 12.85 -0.55 2.16
CA VAL A 724 12.88 -1.64 1.16
C VAL A 724 13.01 -2.99 1.86
N HIS A 725 12.20 -3.96 1.45
CA HIS A 725 12.36 -5.37 1.83
C HIS A 725 12.83 -6.19 0.64
N VAL A 726 13.88 -6.98 0.82
CA VAL A 726 14.35 -7.98 -0.16
C VAL A 726 14.23 -9.36 0.47
N LYS A 727 13.35 -10.20 -0.06
CA LYS A 727 12.99 -11.50 0.55
C LYS A 727 13.34 -12.65 -0.38
N TYR A 728 13.79 -13.77 0.19
CA TYR A 728 13.95 -15.08 -0.48
C TYR A 728 14.85 -15.10 -1.73
N ALA A 729 15.73 -14.11 -1.85
CA ALA A 729 16.64 -13.94 -2.97
C ALA A 729 17.88 -14.87 -2.89
N GLY A 730 18.84 -14.66 -3.79
CA GLY A 730 20.18 -15.25 -3.75
C GLY A 730 20.44 -16.39 -4.74
N SER A 731 19.49 -16.75 -5.59
CA SER A 731 19.73 -17.74 -6.66
C SER A 731 20.70 -17.19 -7.70
N GLY A 732 21.77 -17.91 -8.08
CA GLY A 732 22.80 -17.36 -8.97
C GLY A 732 23.84 -16.50 -8.23
N PRO A 733 23.68 -15.15 -8.07
CA PRO A 733 24.69 -14.28 -7.44
C PRO A 733 24.97 -14.58 -5.95
N GLY A 734 24.10 -15.35 -5.29
CA GLY A 734 24.34 -15.83 -3.93
C GLY A 734 24.24 -14.74 -2.86
N ALA A 735 23.40 -13.71 -3.08
CA ALA A 735 23.06 -12.72 -2.06
C ALA A 735 21.70 -12.06 -2.34
N GLY A 736 21.09 -11.47 -1.31
CA GLY A 736 19.88 -10.67 -1.50
C GLY A 736 20.17 -9.34 -2.20
N ILE A 737 21.21 -8.63 -1.74
CA ILE A 737 21.69 -7.41 -2.39
C ILE A 737 23.21 -7.47 -2.57
N ILE A 738 23.69 -7.07 -3.75
CA ILE A 738 25.13 -6.88 -4.03
C ILE A 738 25.36 -5.43 -4.42
N PHE A 739 26.22 -4.74 -3.66
CA PHE A 739 26.80 -3.46 -4.02
C PHE A 739 28.23 -3.68 -4.51
N GLY A 740 28.46 -3.55 -5.81
CA GLY A 740 29.80 -3.63 -6.41
C GLY A 740 30.34 -2.23 -6.66
N GLY A 741 31.40 -1.81 -5.98
CA GLY A 741 32.07 -0.54 -6.23
C GLY A 741 31.14 0.67 -6.14
N VAL A 742 30.22 0.72 -5.17
CA VAL A 742 29.23 1.81 -5.06
C VAL A 742 29.79 2.98 -4.25
N GLY A 743 29.59 4.20 -4.77
CA GLY A 743 30.16 5.43 -4.23
C GLY A 743 29.39 6.06 -3.06
N SER A 744 29.94 7.13 -2.50
CA SER A 744 29.44 7.76 -1.28
C SER A 744 28.23 8.68 -1.48
N LYS A 745 27.81 8.96 -2.73
CA LYS A 745 26.60 9.73 -3.00
C LYS A 745 25.34 8.86 -3.02
N THR A 746 25.50 7.54 -3.19
CA THR A 746 24.39 6.57 -3.04
C THR A 746 23.93 6.52 -1.59
N ASN A 747 22.61 6.47 -1.38
CA ASN A 747 22.00 6.42 -0.04
C ASN A 747 21.26 5.10 0.22
N MET A 748 21.44 4.51 1.39
CA MET A 748 20.69 3.34 1.83
C MET A 748 20.27 3.47 3.29
N HIS A 749 18.95 3.45 3.55
CA HIS A 749 18.39 3.64 4.89
C HIS A 749 17.08 2.89 5.12
N HIS A 750 16.94 2.15 6.23
CA HIS A 750 15.76 1.28 6.49
C HIS A 750 15.58 0.22 5.41
N VAL A 751 16.48 -0.75 5.36
CA VAL A 751 16.38 -1.88 4.43
C VAL A 751 16.44 -3.19 5.19
N GLN A 752 15.56 -4.11 4.84
CA GLN A 752 15.59 -5.48 5.32
C GLN A 752 15.99 -6.44 4.20
N VAL A 753 16.90 -7.37 4.50
CA VAL A 753 17.09 -8.58 3.68
C VAL A 753 16.74 -9.81 4.50
N HIS A 754 15.77 -10.58 4.00
CA HIS A 754 15.25 -11.76 4.66
C HIS A 754 15.49 -13.01 3.81
N ASN A 755 16.03 -14.06 4.44
CA ASN A 755 16.09 -15.41 3.89
C ASN A 755 16.77 -15.50 2.50
N SER A 756 17.86 -14.78 2.30
CA SER A 756 18.74 -15.04 1.14
C SER A 756 19.32 -16.46 1.22
N SER A 757 19.46 -17.14 0.07
CA SER A 757 20.13 -18.46 0.02
C SER A 757 21.63 -18.37 0.30
N GLY A 758 22.23 -17.20 0.09
CA GLY A 758 23.61 -16.89 0.42
C GLY A 758 23.69 -15.76 1.44
N ASP A 759 24.48 -14.73 1.13
CA ASP A 759 24.67 -13.60 2.04
C ASP A 759 23.42 -12.70 2.05
N GLY A 760 23.19 -11.98 3.15
CA GLY A 760 22.17 -10.93 3.16
C GLY A 760 22.55 -9.81 2.20
N ILE A 761 23.63 -9.10 2.52
CA ILE A 761 24.18 -8.04 1.67
C ILE A 761 25.68 -8.22 1.46
N LYS A 762 26.13 -8.12 0.19
CA LYS A 762 27.55 -8.07 -0.19
C LYS A 762 27.95 -6.66 -0.60
N TYR A 763 28.95 -6.12 0.07
CA TYR A 763 29.68 -4.92 -0.32
C TYR A 763 31.02 -5.35 -0.90
N PHE A 764 31.22 -5.12 -2.20
CA PHE A 764 32.46 -5.40 -2.90
C PHE A 764 33.15 -4.09 -3.27
N GLY A 765 34.06 -3.64 -2.41
CA GLY A 765 34.67 -2.31 -2.50
C GLY A 765 33.64 -1.19 -2.37
N GLY A 766 34.05 0.03 -2.74
CA GLY A 766 33.22 1.22 -2.65
C GLY A 766 33.28 1.94 -1.30
N THR A 767 32.50 3.01 -1.21
CA THR A 767 32.55 4.05 -0.18
C THR A 767 31.15 4.46 0.31
N MET A 768 30.10 3.79 -0.17
CA MET A 768 28.72 4.01 0.24
C MET A 768 28.55 3.89 1.76
N ASN A 769 27.72 4.74 2.35
CA ASN A 769 27.29 4.60 3.74
C ASN A 769 25.87 4.04 3.81
N SER A 770 25.59 3.22 4.83
CA SER A 770 24.26 2.63 5.05
C SER A 770 23.80 2.82 6.49
N SER A 771 22.49 2.91 6.73
CA SER A 771 21.99 2.86 8.12
C SER A 771 20.62 2.18 8.28
N ARG A 772 20.34 1.64 9.47
CA ARG A 772 19.10 0.90 9.78
C ARG A 772 18.92 -0.28 8.83
N VAL A 773 19.76 -1.28 9.01
CA VAL A 773 19.81 -2.49 8.20
C VAL A 773 19.36 -3.67 9.05
N VAL A 774 18.37 -4.41 8.57
CA VAL A 774 17.83 -5.61 9.23
C VAL A 774 18.12 -6.82 8.35
N LEU A 775 18.74 -7.84 8.92
CA LEU A 775 19.19 -9.02 8.20
C LEU A 775 18.70 -10.24 8.96
N THR A 776 17.83 -11.04 8.36
CA THR A 776 17.20 -12.16 9.06
C THR A 776 17.24 -13.43 8.21
N GLY A 777 17.75 -14.51 8.79
CA GLY A 777 17.69 -15.85 8.20
C GLY A 777 18.50 -16.05 6.91
N ASN A 778 19.50 -15.21 6.63
CA ASN A 778 20.36 -15.40 5.46
C ASN A 778 21.24 -16.65 5.61
N GLY A 779 21.41 -17.40 4.51
CA GLY A 779 22.04 -18.73 4.50
C GLY A 779 23.56 -18.74 4.66
N ALA A 780 24.24 -17.61 4.43
CA ALA A 780 25.68 -17.46 4.64
C ALA A 780 25.98 -16.30 5.60
N ASP A 781 26.65 -15.24 5.16
CA ASP A 781 26.99 -14.10 6.02
C ASP A 781 25.82 -13.10 6.04
N GLN A 782 25.48 -12.49 7.18
CA GLN A 782 24.47 -11.41 7.15
C GLN A 782 25.01 -10.23 6.33
N LEU A 783 26.26 -9.83 6.60
CA LEU A 783 27.01 -8.88 5.79
C LEU A 783 28.35 -9.46 5.33
N THR A 784 28.65 -9.29 4.05
CA THR A 784 30.00 -9.48 3.50
C THR A 784 30.59 -8.12 3.13
N LEU A 785 31.65 -7.71 3.82
CA LEU A 785 32.36 -6.44 3.65
C LEU A 785 33.73 -6.71 3.03
N ASN A 786 33.81 -6.81 1.71
CA ASN A 786 34.97 -7.36 1.04
C ASN A 786 35.53 -6.46 -0.06
N GLN A 787 36.65 -6.85 -0.65
CA GLN A 787 37.21 -6.26 -1.87
C GLN A 787 37.53 -4.75 -1.79
N GLY A 788 37.84 -4.25 -0.60
CA GLY A 788 38.31 -2.88 -0.38
C GLY A 788 37.21 -1.91 0.05
N TYR A 789 36.16 -2.42 0.70
CA TYR A 789 35.04 -1.57 1.15
C TYR A 789 35.49 -0.61 2.27
N GLN A 790 35.19 0.68 2.09
CA GLN A 790 35.62 1.79 2.94
C GLN A 790 34.46 2.53 3.63
N GLY A 791 33.23 2.08 3.43
CA GLY A 791 32.03 2.76 3.91
C GLY A 791 31.76 2.57 5.40
N SER A 792 30.76 3.31 5.89
CA SER A 792 30.24 3.20 7.26
C SER A 792 28.83 2.60 7.28
N ILE A 793 28.54 1.76 8.28
CA ILE A 793 27.22 1.13 8.47
C ILE A 793 26.78 1.36 9.92
N GLN A 794 25.57 1.91 10.12
CA GLN A 794 25.07 2.21 11.47
C GLN A 794 23.65 1.68 11.73
N TYR A 795 23.38 1.20 12.94
CA TYR A 795 22.09 0.57 13.32
C TYR A 795 21.84 -0.71 12.53
N VAL A 796 22.47 -1.80 12.96
CA VAL A 796 22.39 -3.11 12.28
C VAL A 796 21.80 -4.15 13.21
N ILE A 797 20.84 -4.93 12.72
CA ILE A 797 20.38 -6.15 13.37
C ILE A 797 20.64 -7.31 12.42
N GLY A 798 21.39 -8.30 12.87
CA GLY A 798 21.59 -9.57 12.19
C GLY A 798 21.06 -10.72 13.04
N LEU A 799 20.10 -11.47 12.51
CA LEU A 799 19.54 -12.66 13.15
C LEU A 799 19.72 -13.85 12.22
N GLN A 800 20.53 -14.83 12.61
CA GLN A 800 20.74 -16.02 11.80
C GLN A 800 19.59 -17.02 11.92
N ARG A 801 19.40 -17.83 10.87
CA ARG A 801 18.64 -19.09 10.95
C ARG A 801 19.61 -20.26 11.13
N GLY A 802 19.09 -21.43 11.52
CA GLY A 802 19.90 -22.65 11.61
C GLY A 802 20.64 -22.95 10.30
N GLY A 803 21.97 -23.12 10.38
CA GLY A 803 22.82 -23.37 9.21
C GLY A 803 23.46 -22.12 8.58
N GLY A 804 23.17 -20.91 9.08
CA GLY A 804 23.93 -19.69 8.75
C GLY A 804 25.42 -19.80 9.09
N VAL A 805 26.24 -18.93 8.48
CA VAL A 805 27.72 -19.07 8.55
C VAL A 805 28.36 -17.98 9.41
N HIS A 806 28.11 -16.70 9.16
CA HIS A 806 28.68 -15.63 10.00
C HIS A 806 27.68 -14.48 10.19
N GLY A 807 27.81 -13.72 11.28
CA GLY A 807 27.15 -12.43 11.39
C GLY A 807 27.70 -11.47 10.34
N ILE A 808 28.98 -11.12 10.44
CA ILE A 808 29.66 -10.24 9.48
C ILE A 808 31.01 -10.83 9.06
N GLY A 809 31.22 -11.01 7.76
CA GLY A 809 32.51 -11.37 7.18
C GLY A 809 33.19 -10.18 6.52
N VAL A 810 34.39 -9.79 6.98
CA VAL A 810 35.20 -8.72 6.38
C VAL A 810 36.52 -9.26 5.82
N GLY A 811 36.95 -8.76 4.66
CA GLY A 811 38.25 -9.14 4.09
C GLY A 811 38.71 -8.28 2.92
N SER A 812 40.00 -8.26 2.59
CA SER A 812 40.46 -7.76 1.28
C SER A 812 40.63 -8.91 0.28
N PHE A 813 41.05 -8.61 -0.95
CA PHE A 813 41.41 -9.66 -1.91
C PHE A 813 42.53 -10.57 -1.38
N LYS A 814 43.58 -9.96 -0.80
CA LYS A 814 44.72 -10.59 -0.13
C LYS A 814 45.40 -9.55 0.78
N PRO A 815 46.25 -9.95 1.73
CA PRO A 815 47.02 -8.98 2.53
C PRO A 815 47.84 -8.01 1.66
N GLY A 816 47.96 -6.76 2.12
CA GLY A 816 48.79 -5.73 1.49
C GLY A 816 48.19 -5.00 0.28
N VAL A 817 47.01 -5.38 -0.22
CA VAL A 817 46.36 -4.64 -1.31
C VAL A 817 45.76 -3.30 -0.84
N ARG A 818 45.48 -2.41 -1.79
CA ARG A 818 44.88 -1.10 -1.53
C ARG A 818 43.69 -0.83 -2.48
N PRO A 819 42.65 -0.11 -2.02
CA PRO A 819 42.37 0.16 -0.60
C PRO A 819 42.17 -1.17 0.15
N SER A 820 42.69 -1.32 1.36
CA SER A 820 42.36 -2.50 2.18
C SER A 820 40.98 -2.30 2.76
N SER A 821 40.13 -3.33 2.82
CA SER A 821 38.80 -3.23 3.42
C SER A 821 38.91 -2.72 4.86
N ASN A 822 38.34 -1.55 5.10
CA ASN A 822 38.36 -0.88 6.38
C ASN A 822 37.00 -0.22 6.68
N PRO A 823 35.94 -1.03 6.86
CA PRO A 823 34.61 -0.50 7.19
C PRO A 823 34.55 0.04 8.62
N ALA A 824 33.67 1.01 8.86
CA ALA A 824 33.24 1.37 10.21
C ALA A 824 31.81 0.87 10.46
N VAL A 825 31.60 0.02 11.46
CA VAL A 825 30.28 -0.52 11.81
C VAL A 825 29.93 -0.12 13.23
N ALA A 826 28.79 0.56 13.41
CA ALA A 826 28.38 1.12 14.70
C ALA A 826 26.94 0.76 15.09
N ASN A 827 26.68 0.60 16.40
CA ASN A 827 25.36 0.30 16.95
C ASN A 827 24.76 -0.97 16.30
N PHE A 828 25.42 -2.11 16.51
CA PHE A 828 25.04 -3.37 15.87
C PHE A 828 24.69 -4.45 16.89
N THR A 829 23.74 -5.30 16.54
CA THR A 829 23.36 -6.48 17.31
C THR A 829 23.37 -7.68 16.38
N LEU A 830 24.23 -8.65 16.65
CA LEU A 830 24.36 -9.91 15.92
C LEU A 830 23.95 -11.05 16.83
N ILE A 831 22.95 -11.81 16.39
CA ILE A 831 22.34 -12.92 17.10
C ILE A 831 22.46 -14.15 16.21
N GLY A 832 23.32 -15.08 16.60
CA GLY A 832 23.42 -16.39 15.97
C GLY A 832 22.30 -17.33 16.41
N ALA A 833 22.18 -18.48 15.75
CA ALA A 833 21.14 -19.48 16.02
C ALA A 833 21.58 -20.56 17.03
N ASP A 834 22.46 -20.23 17.99
CA ASP A 834 23.14 -21.15 18.93
C ASP A 834 23.78 -22.36 18.24
N SER A 835 24.23 -22.16 17.01
CA SER A 835 24.81 -23.22 16.20
C SER A 835 26.30 -23.34 16.53
N ALA A 836 26.84 -24.57 16.63
CA ALA A 836 28.28 -24.80 16.86
C ALA A 836 29.16 -24.42 15.64
N ARG A 837 28.65 -23.59 14.72
CA ARG A 837 29.30 -23.19 13.48
C ARG A 837 29.29 -21.67 13.37
N GLY A 838 30.34 -21.14 12.78
CA GLY A 838 30.40 -19.72 12.43
C GLY A 838 31.07 -18.81 13.44
N ASN A 839 31.14 -17.54 13.05
CA ASN A 839 31.68 -16.45 13.85
C ASN A 839 30.71 -15.27 13.77
N GLY A 840 30.47 -14.57 14.87
CA GLY A 840 29.73 -13.31 14.84
C GLY A 840 30.40 -12.28 13.96
N ILE A 841 31.70 -12.05 14.16
CA ILE A 841 32.53 -11.23 13.28
C ILE A 841 33.71 -12.07 12.79
N ARG A 842 33.96 -12.10 11.48
CA ARG A 842 35.14 -12.75 10.89
C ARG A 842 35.99 -11.73 10.13
N VAL A 843 37.26 -11.62 10.51
CA VAL A 843 38.23 -10.70 9.89
C VAL A 843 39.37 -11.50 9.27
N ARG A 844 39.75 -11.15 8.02
CA ARG A 844 40.79 -11.87 7.26
C ARG A 844 41.43 -11.06 6.14
N ARG A 845 42.47 -11.60 5.54
CA ARG A 845 43.11 -11.11 4.30
C ARG A 845 43.42 -9.62 4.32
N GLY A 846 43.99 -9.13 5.39
CA GLY A 846 44.47 -7.77 5.57
C GLY A 846 43.39 -6.74 5.89
N ALA A 847 42.16 -7.18 6.18
CA ALA A 847 41.10 -6.27 6.60
C ALA A 847 41.40 -5.67 7.98
N ILE A 848 41.10 -4.38 8.11
CA ILE A 848 41.31 -3.60 9.33
C ILE A 848 39.95 -3.51 10.03
N GLY A 849 39.11 -2.54 9.67
CA GLY A 849 37.75 -2.43 10.20
C GLY A 849 37.69 -1.85 11.60
N THR A 850 36.60 -1.15 11.88
CA THR A 850 36.32 -0.53 13.18
C THR A 850 34.90 -0.89 13.63
N TRP A 851 34.77 -1.42 14.83
CA TRP A 851 33.52 -1.94 15.39
C TRP A 851 33.18 -1.17 16.67
N LEU A 852 32.00 -0.54 16.71
CA LEU A 852 31.61 0.42 17.75
C LEU A 852 30.23 0.07 18.33
N ASN A 853 30.09 0.06 19.66
CA ASN A 853 28.81 -0.11 20.36
C ASN A 853 28.04 -1.34 19.87
N GLY A 854 28.64 -2.51 20.05
CA GLY A 854 28.16 -3.76 19.45
C GLY A 854 27.69 -4.79 20.48
N ILE A 855 26.79 -5.66 20.06
CA ILE A 855 26.43 -6.90 20.76
C ILE A 855 26.63 -8.05 19.78
N VAL A 856 27.37 -9.07 20.19
CA VAL A 856 27.55 -10.33 19.46
C VAL A 856 27.18 -11.47 20.39
N THR A 857 26.16 -12.24 20.03
CA THR A 857 25.68 -13.35 20.85
C THR A 857 25.11 -14.49 20.02
N GLY A 858 24.97 -15.68 20.60
CA GLY A 858 24.33 -16.85 19.98
C GLY A 858 25.10 -17.48 18.82
N GLU A 859 26.33 -17.05 18.56
CA GLU A 859 27.18 -17.57 17.50
C GLU A 859 28.07 -18.72 18.00
N GLY A 860 28.60 -19.53 17.06
CA GLY A 860 29.56 -20.57 17.39
C GLY A 860 30.80 -20.03 18.10
N ALA A 861 31.37 -18.94 17.59
CA ALA A 861 32.32 -18.09 18.30
C ALA A 861 32.01 -16.62 18.02
N CYS A 862 32.43 -15.72 18.91
CA CYS A 862 32.16 -14.29 18.72
C CYS A 862 33.04 -13.65 17.65
N LEU A 863 34.31 -14.03 17.59
CA LEU A 863 35.33 -13.44 16.72
C LEU A 863 36.17 -14.52 16.04
N GLY A 864 36.17 -14.51 14.72
CA GLY A 864 37.12 -15.24 13.87
C GLY A 864 38.21 -14.29 13.38
N TYR A 865 39.32 -14.19 14.11
CA TYR A 865 40.46 -13.35 13.75
C TYR A 865 41.48 -14.20 12.99
N GLU A 866 41.54 -14.14 11.66
CA GLU A 866 42.50 -14.94 10.89
C GLU A 866 43.92 -14.38 10.99
N ALA A 867 44.93 -15.25 10.92
CA ALA A 867 46.35 -14.87 11.02
C ALA A 867 46.83 -13.90 9.92
N ASP A 868 46.04 -13.75 8.85
CA ASP A 868 46.33 -12.81 7.76
C ASP A 868 45.47 -11.54 7.83
N ALA A 869 44.71 -11.30 8.91
CA ALA A 869 43.97 -10.06 9.16
C ALA A 869 44.91 -8.87 9.46
N GLY A 870 44.37 -7.65 9.43
CA GLY A 870 45.11 -6.45 9.81
C GLY A 870 46.28 -6.12 8.88
N ASP A 871 47.43 -5.77 9.44
CA ASP A 871 48.66 -5.57 8.65
C ASP A 871 49.38 -6.89 8.30
N GLY A 872 48.92 -8.01 8.85
CA GLY A 872 49.51 -9.33 8.65
C GLY A 872 50.86 -9.51 9.33
N VAL A 873 51.20 -8.64 10.30
CA VAL A 873 52.36 -8.76 11.17
C VAL A 873 51.94 -9.43 12.47
N GLU A 874 52.81 -10.30 13.02
CA GLU A 874 52.54 -10.92 14.31
C GLU A 874 52.48 -9.87 15.43
N GLY A 875 51.37 -9.84 16.18
CA GLY A 875 51.14 -8.94 17.30
C GLY A 875 50.33 -7.70 16.94
N PHE A 876 49.60 -7.17 17.93
CA PHE A 876 48.64 -6.09 17.72
C PHE A 876 49.31 -4.73 17.49
N THR A 877 48.95 -4.08 16.39
CA THR A 877 49.34 -2.72 16.01
C THR A 877 48.11 -1.82 15.89
N LYS A 878 47.98 -0.89 16.84
CA LYS A 878 46.86 0.06 16.87
C LYS A 878 46.76 0.88 15.57
N GLY A 879 45.59 0.83 14.95
CA GLY A 879 45.27 1.55 13.70
C GLY A 879 45.70 0.82 12.42
N ALA A 880 46.49 -0.24 12.54
CA ALA A 880 46.81 -1.15 11.43
C ALA A 880 45.97 -2.43 11.50
N ASP A 881 45.58 -2.82 12.72
CA ASP A 881 44.71 -3.95 13.00
C ASP A 881 43.26 -3.54 13.34
N PRO A 882 42.31 -4.49 13.31
CA PRO A 882 40.92 -4.24 13.65
C PRO A 882 40.75 -3.63 15.03
N ALA A 883 39.85 -2.64 15.14
CA ALA A 883 39.56 -1.97 16.39
C ALA A 883 38.15 -2.30 16.89
N PHE A 884 38.03 -2.73 18.15
CA PHE A 884 36.75 -2.97 18.83
C PHE A 884 36.58 -1.95 19.97
N ARG A 885 35.42 -1.29 20.04
CA ARG A 885 35.10 -0.29 21.07
C ARG A 885 33.70 -0.51 21.62
N SER A 886 33.60 -0.71 22.93
CA SER A 886 32.33 -0.97 23.62
C SER A 886 31.52 -2.09 22.95
N VAL A 887 32.15 -3.26 22.74
CA VAL A 887 31.51 -4.45 22.16
C VAL A 887 31.35 -5.53 23.22
N LEU A 888 30.12 -6.04 23.38
CA LEU A 888 29.82 -7.21 24.19
C LEU A 888 29.94 -8.47 23.33
N PHE A 889 30.71 -9.44 23.80
CA PHE A 889 30.90 -10.74 23.19
C PHE A 889 30.37 -11.85 24.12
N ASP A 890 29.22 -12.42 23.79
CA ASP A 890 28.58 -13.49 24.57
C ASP A 890 28.18 -14.68 23.69
N CYS A 891 29.17 -15.50 23.33
CA CYS A 891 29.00 -16.65 22.44
C CYS A 891 29.34 -17.97 23.14
N ALA A 892 28.57 -19.02 22.83
CA ALA A 892 28.68 -20.31 23.51
C ALA A 892 30.05 -20.99 23.32
N GLY A 893 30.70 -20.84 22.17
CA GLY A 893 32.07 -21.32 21.94
C GLY A 893 33.17 -20.34 22.36
N GLY A 894 32.81 -19.27 23.06
CA GLY A 894 33.72 -18.25 23.57
C GLY A 894 34.08 -17.18 22.53
N LEU A 895 35.09 -16.38 22.87
CA LEU A 895 35.53 -15.26 22.05
C LEU A 895 36.08 -15.72 20.69
N PHE A 896 36.91 -16.77 20.66
CA PHE A 896 37.61 -17.20 19.45
C PHE A 896 37.23 -18.60 18.99
N GLY A 897 36.95 -18.72 17.69
CA GLY A 897 36.74 -19.99 17.00
C GLY A 897 38.04 -20.69 16.59
N THR A 898 37.93 -21.93 16.11
CA THR A 898 39.08 -22.71 15.62
C THR A 898 39.78 -22.00 14.44
N GLY A 899 41.12 -21.98 14.47
CA GLY A 899 41.94 -21.33 13.43
C GLY A 899 42.14 -19.82 13.59
N SER A 900 41.66 -19.22 14.68
CA SER A 900 41.91 -17.81 14.97
C SER A 900 43.33 -17.59 15.53
N ASP A 901 43.96 -16.46 15.18
CA ASP A 901 45.06 -15.88 15.95
C ASP A 901 44.49 -15.24 17.21
N THR A 902 44.52 -16.02 18.29
CA THR A 902 43.98 -15.61 19.59
C THR A 902 44.85 -14.57 20.28
N THR A 903 46.13 -14.45 19.93
CA THR A 903 47.05 -13.53 20.62
C THR A 903 46.84 -12.10 20.14
N THR A 904 46.90 -11.90 18.82
CA THR A 904 46.64 -10.60 18.19
C THR A 904 45.19 -10.21 18.37
N GLY A 905 44.26 -11.15 18.18
CA GLY A 905 42.83 -10.93 18.37
C GLY A 905 42.48 -10.49 19.79
N GLN A 906 43.04 -11.14 20.83
CA GLN A 906 42.76 -10.75 22.22
C GLN A 906 43.32 -9.35 22.51
N ALA A 907 44.53 -9.04 22.06
CA ALA A 907 45.12 -7.71 22.23
C ALA A 907 44.31 -6.60 21.53
N ALA A 908 43.71 -6.89 20.38
CA ALA A 908 42.82 -5.97 19.68
C ALA A 908 41.50 -5.70 20.44
N VAL A 909 40.95 -6.72 21.11
CA VAL A 909 39.80 -6.58 22.01
C VAL A 909 40.19 -5.83 23.29
N ASP A 910 41.35 -6.13 23.87
CA ASP A 910 41.82 -5.51 25.11
C ASP A 910 42.26 -4.03 24.95
N ASP A 911 42.46 -3.54 23.71
CA ASP A 911 42.78 -2.12 23.44
C ASP A 911 41.67 -1.14 23.87
N ASP A 912 40.46 -1.64 24.14
CA ASP A 912 39.42 -0.88 24.83
C ASP A 912 38.84 -1.67 26.00
N ARG A 913 39.00 -1.11 27.20
CA ARG A 913 38.52 -1.66 28.47
C ARG A 913 36.99 -1.81 28.57
N ASN A 914 36.24 -1.20 27.66
CA ASN A 914 34.78 -1.28 27.64
C ASN A 914 34.27 -2.50 26.85
N ASN A 915 35.16 -3.26 26.19
CA ASN A 915 34.79 -4.54 25.60
C ASN A 915 34.63 -5.59 26.71
N ILE A 916 33.59 -6.41 26.63
CA ILE A 916 33.21 -7.38 27.68
C ILE A 916 32.99 -8.75 27.06
#